data_AF-A0A4E9FN19-F1
#
_entry.id   AF-A0A4E9FN19-F1
#
_cell.length_a   1.000
_cell.length_b   1.000
_cell.length_c   1.000
_cell.angle_alpha   90.00
_cell.angle_beta   90.00
_cell.angle_gamma   90.00
#
_symmetry.space_group_name_H-M   'P 1'
#
loop_
_entity.id
_entity.type
_entity.pdbx_description
1 polymer ?
#
loop_
_entity_poly.entity_id
_entity_poly.type
_entity_poly.pdbx_seq_one_letter_code
_entity_poly.pdbx_strand_id
1 'polypeptide(L)'
;MLRGPANPVDFDKEWTEAKSTVISLLNQRGVSKVQWQELFAIVYRICTWIEDGGDMVRRELEAEVHRYIVAAERRIMQHEEENAILRIYISEWAKFYTQTKYLPKPFSYISEQKNLILKPENSMREANFVVSSHKLQSAAMRLVELERNGEAFDPQLVIGVRQSYVSLNLSTEDSLAVYKDNFERAYVDDTERFYKFRAPQVLASEGVQSYMMYADTKLVEEEARGRRYLENTADSVKKLVERCVKVLVVQFQEQILAECPTLISERQIEKLRILYRLINRTSDGIDTVLKFLDIFIRTEALNDMRANANTITTDPEKYVEQLLTMFSKFSLFVADAFYGDARFLTTRDKAFQDVVNDTCIFKMEITSSKGKCSDRIQAESRCPELLANFTDLILRKTSLSKRLSSEEIDAKLNDVLLILKYVQNKDVFMRFYKTHLTRRLILELSADQEKEEQMITRMREVGMPADFVTKLFRMLQDIEVNKDLNSIFKSSIASNNNCIADSISIKILNAGAWSRGAADRTQVQMPRELEDFIPEVEDFYRKQHSGRKLQWHHHWSHGTVIFTNKMGKFDLDVTTLQLSVLYCWNDRPHEQLSFECLRTATQLSAPELMRTLYSLVAFPKMRHQVLCTNCSTLNSRDFNDSTLFWINQQFTVIKNGREQNRGRINLIGRLQLSMKTNVQEEHDDIIALRILRVQEAIVKVMKVRKRCQSAQLQTELIQLLKHMFLPPKKMIKEQIEWLIENGFIARDSNDLNVFLYVT
;
A
#
# COMPACT_ATOMS: atom_id res chain seq x y z
N MET A 1 16.27 -63.04 73.48
CA MET A 1 16.10 -63.61 72.13
C MET A 1 14.64 -64.04 71.99
N LEU A 2 13.76 -63.16 71.50
CA LEU A 2 12.33 -63.45 71.34
C LEU A 2 12.14 -64.28 70.06
N ARG A 3 11.95 -65.60 70.19
CA ARG A 3 11.36 -66.42 69.12
C ARG A 3 9.85 -66.17 69.12
N GLY A 4 9.37 -65.38 68.16
CA GLY A 4 7.96 -65.31 67.77
C GLY A 4 7.55 -66.54 66.94
N PRO A 5 6.24 -66.78 66.73
CA PRO A 5 5.69 -68.09 66.45
C PRO A 5 6.06 -68.63 65.07
N ALA A 6 6.25 -69.94 65.03
CA ALA A 6 6.48 -70.73 63.82
C ALA A 6 5.20 -70.82 62.97
N ASN A 7 5.13 -70.00 61.93
CA ASN A 7 4.44 -70.35 60.69
C ASN A 7 5.21 -69.65 59.55
N PRO A 8 6.04 -70.37 58.76
CA PRO A 8 6.60 -69.78 57.56
C PRO A 8 5.43 -69.37 56.67
N VAL A 9 5.42 -68.09 56.28
CA VAL A 9 4.41 -67.56 55.36
C VAL A 9 4.60 -68.29 54.02
N ASP A 10 3.64 -69.14 53.67
CA ASP A 10 3.65 -69.91 52.42
C ASP A 10 3.04 -69.07 51.29
N PHE A 11 3.82 -68.89 50.21
CA PHE A 11 3.40 -68.10 49.06
C PHE A 11 2.12 -68.65 48.43
N ASP A 12 2.01 -69.96 48.21
CA ASP A 12 0.88 -70.54 47.46
C ASP A 12 -0.43 -70.37 48.24
N LYS A 13 -0.38 -70.51 49.56
CA LYS A 13 -1.55 -70.36 50.43
C LYS A 13 -2.05 -68.93 50.48
N GLU A 14 -1.15 -67.96 50.71
CA GLU A 14 -1.50 -66.54 50.80
C GLU A 14 -1.89 -65.99 49.41
N TRP A 15 -1.20 -66.42 48.34
CA TRP A 15 -1.50 -65.99 46.98
C TRP A 15 -2.82 -66.53 46.47
N THR A 16 -3.28 -67.72 46.88
CA THR A 16 -4.59 -68.26 46.43
C THR A 16 -5.75 -67.32 46.77
N GLU A 17 -5.74 -66.73 47.98
CA GLU A 17 -6.77 -65.80 48.43
C GLU A 17 -6.65 -64.43 47.72
N ALA A 18 -5.42 -63.94 47.56
CA ALA A 18 -5.16 -62.74 46.76
C ALA A 18 -5.58 -62.92 45.28
N LYS A 19 -5.28 -64.07 44.68
CA LYS A 19 -5.57 -64.44 43.29
C LYS A 19 -7.07 -64.44 43.00
N SER A 20 -7.88 -64.98 43.91
CA SER A 20 -9.35 -64.91 43.80
C SER A 20 -9.86 -63.47 43.74
N THR A 21 -9.29 -62.60 44.56
CA THR A 21 -9.61 -61.17 44.58
C THR A 21 -9.13 -60.48 43.31
N VAL A 22 -7.91 -60.74 42.83
CA VAL A 22 -7.34 -60.23 41.56
C VAL A 22 -8.19 -60.62 40.36
N ILE A 23 -8.61 -61.88 40.25
CA ILE A 23 -9.48 -62.37 39.17
C ILE A 23 -10.86 -61.68 39.24
N SER A 24 -11.39 -61.47 40.45
CA SER A 24 -12.65 -60.76 40.63
C SER A 24 -12.56 -59.30 40.16
N LEU A 25 -11.44 -58.63 40.44
CA LEU A 25 -11.17 -57.26 39.98
C LEU A 25 -11.04 -57.18 38.46
N LEU A 26 -10.21 -58.04 37.85
CA LEU A 26 -10.05 -58.10 36.40
C LEU A 26 -11.38 -58.30 35.68
N ASN A 27 -12.27 -59.14 36.23
CA ASN A 27 -13.61 -59.38 35.67
C ASN A 27 -14.68 -58.37 36.11
N GLN A 28 -14.31 -57.29 36.81
CA GLN A 28 -15.22 -56.27 37.35
C GLN A 28 -16.36 -56.84 38.22
N ARG A 29 -16.09 -57.93 38.94
CA ARG A 29 -17.01 -58.48 39.93
C ARG A 29 -16.92 -57.67 41.23
N GLY A 30 -18.01 -57.61 41.98
CA GLY A 30 -18.06 -56.83 43.22
C GLY A 30 -17.04 -57.31 44.24
N VAL A 31 -16.06 -56.47 44.57
CA VAL A 31 -15.08 -56.72 45.64
C VAL A 31 -15.43 -55.86 46.84
N SER A 32 -15.60 -56.50 48.00
CA SER A 32 -15.91 -55.79 49.24
C SER A 32 -14.71 -54.97 49.73
N LYS A 33 -14.95 -53.92 50.52
CA LYS A 33 -13.87 -53.14 51.14
C LYS A 33 -12.93 -54.00 51.98
N VAL A 34 -13.45 -55.07 52.61
CA VAL A 34 -12.69 -56.02 53.42
C VAL A 34 -11.73 -56.81 52.54
N GLN A 35 -12.23 -57.46 51.49
CA GLN A 35 -11.39 -58.18 50.52
C GLN A 35 -10.32 -57.29 49.88
N TRP A 36 -10.66 -56.02 49.62
CA TRP A 36 -9.70 -55.06 49.10
C TRP A 36 -8.59 -54.74 50.11
N GLN A 37 -8.92 -54.53 51.39
CA GLN A 37 -7.91 -54.32 52.44
C GLN A 37 -7.07 -55.57 52.72
N GLU A 38 -7.69 -56.75 52.68
CA GLU A 38 -7.00 -58.04 52.79
C GLU A 38 -6.00 -58.22 51.65
N LEU A 39 -6.33 -57.83 50.42
CA LEU A 39 -5.39 -57.86 49.30
C LEU A 39 -4.14 -57.00 49.57
N PHE A 40 -4.28 -55.78 50.10
CA PHE A 40 -3.12 -54.97 50.52
C PHE A 40 -2.29 -55.68 51.59
N ALA A 41 -2.95 -56.26 52.60
CA ALA A 41 -2.27 -56.94 53.70
C ALA A 41 -1.53 -58.20 53.25
N ILE A 42 -2.13 -59.00 52.36
CA ILE A 42 -1.53 -60.21 51.78
C ILE A 42 -0.32 -59.84 50.91
N VAL A 43 -0.48 -58.86 50.00
CA VAL A 43 0.63 -58.41 49.14
C VAL A 43 1.79 -57.88 49.98
N TYR A 44 1.50 -57.04 51.00
CA TYR A 44 2.51 -56.54 51.93
C TYR A 44 3.21 -57.68 52.68
N ARG A 45 2.46 -58.68 53.15
CA ARG A 45 3.00 -59.82 53.88
C ARG A 45 3.91 -60.68 53.00
N ILE A 46 3.47 -61.02 51.80
CA ILE A 46 4.27 -61.78 50.83
C ILE A 46 5.57 -61.03 50.53
N CYS A 47 5.49 -59.73 50.24
CA CYS A 47 6.67 -58.94 49.88
C CYS A 47 7.67 -58.74 51.04
N THR A 48 7.18 -58.75 52.29
CA THR A 48 8.02 -58.49 53.48
C THR A 48 8.62 -59.76 54.07
N TRP A 49 7.89 -60.88 54.03
CA TRP A 49 8.25 -62.11 54.74
C TRP A 49 8.76 -63.25 53.84
N ILE A 50 8.61 -63.12 52.50
CA ILE A 50 9.07 -64.11 51.53
C ILE A 50 10.19 -63.51 50.68
N GLU A 51 11.34 -64.21 50.63
CA GLU A 51 12.47 -63.84 49.78
C GLU A 51 12.05 -63.93 48.30
N ASP A 52 12.34 -62.89 47.51
CA ASP A 52 11.82 -62.70 46.15
C ASP A 52 10.28 -62.70 45.99
N GLY A 53 9.53 -62.59 47.09
CA GLY A 53 8.06 -62.59 47.08
C GLY A 53 7.45 -61.52 46.17
N GLY A 54 8.07 -60.34 46.06
CA GLY A 54 7.64 -59.30 45.13
C GLY A 54 7.77 -59.69 43.64
N ASP A 55 8.81 -60.45 43.29
CA ASP A 55 9.03 -60.91 41.91
C ASP A 55 8.10 -62.08 41.55
N MET A 56 7.77 -62.93 42.54
CA MET A 56 6.75 -63.98 42.41
C MET A 56 5.35 -63.39 42.21
N VAL A 57 4.94 -62.42 43.05
CA VAL A 57 3.64 -61.71 42.91
C VAL A 57 3.51 -61.07 41.53
N ARG A 58 4.57 -60.39 41.06
CA ARG A 58 4.58 -59.78 39.73
C ARG A 58 4.37 -60.80 38.62
N ARG A 59 5.11 -61.92 38.64
CA ARG A 59 5.00 -62.96 37.61
C ARG A 59 3.60 -63.58 37.55
N GLU A 60 3.01 -63.87 38.71
CA GLU A 60 1.64 -64.40 38.77
C GLU A 60 0.60 -63.36 38.34
N LEU A 61 0.77 -62.09 38.72
CA LEU A 61 -0.10 -61.01 38.27
C LEU A 61 -0.04 -60.83 36.75
N GLU A 62 1.17 -60.84 36.16
CA GLU A 62 1.37 -60.80 34.71
C GLU A 62 0.66 -61.97 34.02
N ALA A 63 0.75 -63.19 34.58
CA ALA A 63 0.07 -64.37 34.05
C ALA A 63 -1.46 -64.28 34.11
N GLU A 64 -2.04 -63.75 35.19
CA GLU A 64 -3.50 -63.56 35.30
C GLU A 64 -4.01 -62.45 34.36
N VAL A 65 -3.26 -61.35 34.22
CA VAL A 65 -3.57 -60.29 33.24
C VAL A 65 -3.51 -60.84 31.82
N HIS A 66 -2.50 -61.64 31.49
CA HIS A 66 -2.39 -62.28 30.17
C HIS A 66 -3.60 -63.18 29.86
N ARG A 67 -4.00 -64.04 30.81
CA ARG A 67 -5.20 -64.89 30.63
C ARG A 67 -6.46 -64.06 30.40
N TYR A 68 -6.62 -62.95 31.11
CA TYR A 68 -7.75 -62.04 30.90
C TYR A 68 -7.76 -61.44 29.49
N ILE A 69 -6.61 -60.97 29.01
CA ILE A 69 -6.45 -60.39 27.67
C ILE A 69 -6.79 -61.41 26.59
N VAL A 70 -6.26 -62.63 26.65
CA VAL A 70 -6.55 -63.71 25.69
C VAL A 70 -8.04 -64.07 25.69
N ALA A 71 -8.69 -64.08 26.86
CA ALA A 71 -10.12 -64.31 26.95
C ALA A 71 -10.94 -63.17 26.34
N ALA A 72 -10.53 -61.91 26.53
CA ALA A 72 -11.14 -60.75 25.91
C ALA A 72 -10.99 -60.76 24.38
N GLU A 73 -9.80 -61.10 23.87
CA GLU A 73 -9.55 -61.25 22.43
C GLU A 73 -10.48 -62.29 21.80
N ARG A 74 -10.66 -63.46 22.44
CA ARG A 74 -11.62 -64.46 21.94
C ARG A 74 -13.06 -63.93 21.90
N ARG A 75 -13.47 -63.13 22.89
CA ARG A 75 -14.82 -62.50 22.88
C ARG A 75 -14.97 -61.53 21.73
N ILE A 76 -13.93 -60.75 21.41
CA ILE A 76 -13.94 -59.79 20.30
C ILE A 76 -13.96 -60.51 18.95
N MET A 77 -13.14 -61.54 18.78
CA MET A 77 -12.97 -62.27 17.51
C MET A 77 -14.12 -63.23 17.17
N GLN A 78 -15.06 -63.47 18.10
CA GLN A 78 -16.25 -64.29 17.83
C GLN A 78 -17.26 -63.60 16.90
N HIS A 79 -17.14 -62.29 16.70
CA HIS A 79 -18.04 -61.53 15.84
C HIS A 79 -17.41 -61.31 14.46
N GLU A 80 -18.18 -61.53 13.39
CA GLU A 80 -17.75 -61.24 12.01
C GLU A 80 -18.07 -59.81 11.57
N GLU A 81 -19.13 -59.22 12.12
CA GLU A 81 -19.60 -57.90 11.72
C GLU A 81 -18.69 -56.80 12.27
N GLU A 82 -18.12 -55.97 11.39
CA GLU A 82 -17.12 -54.93 11.76
C GLU A 82 -17.61 -53.98 12.86
N ASN A 83 -18.89 -53.55 12.80
CA ASN A 83 -19.50 -52.69 13.81
C ASN A 83 -19.69 -53.38 15.16
N ALA A 84 -20.00 -54.69 15.16
CA ALA A 84 -20.11 -55.47 16.38
C ALA A 84 -18.73 -55.67 17.02
N ILE A 85 -17.70 -55.92 16.21
CA ILE A 85 -16.30 -56.01 16.67
C ILE A 85 -15.89 -54.73 17.41
N LEU A 86 -16.14 -53.55 16.82
CA LEU A 86 -15.80 -52.26 17.44
C LEU A 86 -16.54 -52.03 18.76
N ARG A 87 -17.86 -52.29 18.80
CA ARG A 87 -18.66 -52.14 20.04
C ARG A 87 -18.16 -53.04 21.16
N ILE A 88 -17.94 -54.32 20.86
CA ILE A 88 -17.44 -55.30 21.83
C ILE A 88 -16.05 -54.88 22.29
N TYR A 89 -15.16 -54.54 21.36
CA TYR A 89 -13.80 -54.10 21.65
C TYR A 89 -13.78 -52.91 22.61
N ILE A 90 -14.57 -51.87 22.36
CA ILE A 90 -14.61 -50.68 23.22
C ILE A 90 -15.17 -51.03 24.60
N SER A 91 -16.18 -51.90 24.66
CA SER A 91 -16.72 -52.35 25.94
C SER A 91 -15.68 -53.11 26.76
N GLU A 92 -14.92 -54.00 26.14
CA GLU A 92 -13.87 -54.78 26.80
C GLU A 92 -12.66 -53.91 27.14
N TRP A 93 -12.29 -52.98 26.25
CA TRP A 93 -11.23 -52.00 26.48
C TRP A 93 -11.58 -51.07 27.65
N ALA A 94 -12.80 -50.53 27.70
CA ALA A 94 -13.23 -49.67 28.80
C ALA A 94 -13.18 -50.44 30.13
N LYS A 95 -13.57 -51.72 30.13
CA LYS A 95 -13.45 -52.58 31.31
C LYS A 95 -11.99 -52.73 31.73
N PHE A 96 -11.12 -53.09 30.79
CA PHE A 96 -9.69 -53.29 31.03
C PHE A 96 -8.99 -52.01 31.50
N TYR A 97 -9.20 -50.88 30.81
CA TYR A 97 -8.63 -49.58 31.14
C TYR A 97 -9.08 -49.07 32.51
N THR A 98 -10.33 -49.35 32.90
CA THR A 98 -10.79 -49.05 34.26
C THR A 98 -9.98 -49.84 35.29
N GLN A 99 -9.71 -51.12 35.01
CA GLN A 99 -8.93 -51.97 35.90
C GLN A 99 -7.45 -51.60 35.95
N THR A 100 -6.84 -51.10 34.87
CA THR A 100 -5.45 -50.61 34.91
C THR A 100 -5.26 -49.41 35.84
N LYS A 101 -6.33 -48.68 36.19
CA LYS A 101 -6.30 -47.59 37.19
C LYS A 101 -6.42 -48.08 38.64
N TYR A 102 -7.16 -49.16 38.89
CA TYR A 102 -7.42 -49.67 40.24
C TYR A 102 -6.46 -50.78 40.65
N LEU A 103 -6.20 -51.72 39.74
CA LEU A 103 -5.41 -52.91 39.97
C LEU A 103 -4.00 -52.61 40.49
N PRO A 104 -3.27 -51.57 40.06
CA PRO A 104 -1.92 -51.30 40.58
C PRO A 104 -1.89 -50.85 42.05
N LYS A 105 -3.00 -50.34 42.61
CA LYS A 105 -2.98 -49.70 43.94
C LYS A 105 -2.55 -50.65 45.07
N PRO A 106 -3.07 -51.89 45.19
CA PRO A 106 -2.61 -52.86 46.18
C PRO A 106 -1.15 -53.29 46.01
N PHE A 107 -0.60 -53.15 44.80
CA PHE A 107 0.76 -53.55 44.46
C PHE A 107 1.76 -52.37 44.45
N SER A 108 1.31 -51.17 44.84
CA SER A 108 2.16 -49.97 44.95
C SER A 108 3.38 -50.20 45.84
N TYR A 109 3.24 -51.01 46.89
CA TYR A 109 4.34 -51.40 47.78
C TYR A 109 5.51 -52.08 47.03
N ILE A 110 5.23 -52.89 46.00
CA ILE A 110 6.24 -53.55 45.18
C ILE A 110 7.01 -52.52 44.33
N SER A 111 6.31 -51.49 43.85
CA SER A 111 6.87 -50.40 43.06
C SER A 111 7.80 -49.50 43.89
N GLU A 112 7.52 -49.32 45.18
CA GLU A 112 8.28 -48.41 46.05
C GLU A 112 9.57 -49.04 46.61
N GLN A 113 9.61 -50.37 46.81
CA GLN A 113 10.73 -51.03 47.50
C GLN A 113 11.97 -51.37 46.65
N LYS A 114 11.85 -51.50 45.32
CA LYS A 114 12.98 -52.01 44.50
C LYS A 114 13.50 -51.09 43.38
N ASN A 115 13.04 -49.83 43.24
CA ASN A 115 13.32 -49.03 42.02
C ASN A 115 12.96 -49.79 40.71
N LEU A 116 12.23 -50.89 40.83
CA LEU A 116 11.65 -51.65 39.74
C LEU A 116 10.29 -51.02 39.56
N ILE A 117 10.26 -49.98 38.72
CA ILE A 117 9.04 -49.58 38.01
C ILE A 117 8.38 -50.90 37.61
N LEU A 118 7.14 -51.15 38.04
CA LEU A 118 6.26 -52.13 37.39
C LEU A 118 6.29 -51.74 35.92
N LYS A 119 7.27 -52.24 35.16
CA LYS A 119 7.49 -51.90 33.77
C LYS A 119 6.25 -52.43 33.10
N PRO A 120 5.28 -51.57 32.75
CA PRO A 120 4.07 -52.06 32.14
C PRO A 120 4.37 -52.52 30.70
N GLU A 121 5.64 -52.38 30.27
CA GLU A 121 6.27 -52.88 29.05
C GLU A 121 5.89 -54.32 28.68
N ASN A 122 5.82 -55.28 29.61
CA ASN A 122 5.57 -56.69 29.22
C ASN A 122 4.07 -57.03 29.10
N SER A 123 3.24 -56.72 30.09
CA SER A 123 1.79 -57.01 30.01
C SER A 123 1.04 -56.13 28.99
N MET A 124 1.50 -54.89 28.74
CA MET A 124 0.91 -54.06 27.67
C MET A 124 1.51 -54.35 26.29
N ARG A 125 2.69 -54.97 26.17
CA ARG A 125 3.17 -55.48 24.86
C ARG A 125 2.28 -56.58 24.29
N GLU A 126 1.67 -57.39 25.14
CA GLU A 126 0.70 -58.40 24.69
C GLU A 126 -0.67 -57.77 24.42
N ALA A 127 -1.09 -56.76 25.20
CA ALA A 127 -2.26 -55.95 24.85
C ALA A 127 -2.07 -55.21 23.51
N ASN A 128 -0.84 -54.78 23.19
CA ASN A 128 -0.51 -54.20 21.89
C ASN A 128 -0.81 -55.17 20.74
N PHE A 129 -0.69 -56.49 20.91
CA PHE A 129 -0.98 -57.45 19.85
C PHE A 129 -2.49 -57.50 19.52
N VAL A 130 -3.35 -57.41 20.54
CA VAL A 130 -4.82 -57.38 20.38
C VAL A 130 -5.29 -56.09 19.71
N VAL A 131 -4.66 -54.96 20.03
CA VAL A 131 -5.04 -53.64 19.48
C VAL A 131 -4.38 -53.35 18.12
N SER A 132 -3.25 -53.98 17.80
CA SER A 132 -2.61 -53.88 16.48
C SER A 132 -3.32 -54.71 15.39
N SER A 133 -4.55 -55.18 15.66
CA SER A 133 -5.37 -55.84 14.67
C SER A 133 -5.70 -54.86 13.54
N HIS A 134 -5.10 -55.08 12.37
CA HIS A 134 -5.43 -54.38 11.12
C HIS A 134 -6.96 -54.36 10.86
N LYS A 135 -7.71 -55.37 11.35
CA LYS A 135 -9.18 -55.38 11.26
C LYS A 135 -9.84 -54.26 12.06
N LEU A 136 -9.37 -53.97 13.28
CA LEU A 136 -9.95 -52.93 14.14
C LEU A 136 -9.75 -51.54 13.52
N GLN A 137 -8.52 -51.29 13.07
CA GLN A 137 -8.15 -50.06 12.39
C GLN A 137 -8.94 -49.90 11.08
N SER A 138 -9.01 -50.95 10.26
CA SER A 138 -9.78 -50.96 9.01
C SER A 138 -11.27 -50.70 9.25
N ALA A 139 -11.87 -51.31 10.28
CA ALA A 139 -13.27 -51.08 10.64
C ALA A 139 -13.50 -49.63 11.08
N ALA A 140 -12.60 -49.06 11.89
CA ALA A 140 -12.67 -47.67 12.32
C ALA A 140 -12.56 -46.70 11.13
N MET A 141 -11.62 -46.94 10.20
CA MET A 141 -11.49 -46.10 8.99
C MET A 141 -12.73 -46.21 8.08
N ARG A 142 -13.32 -47.40 7.95
CA ARG A 142 -14.53 -47.60 7.15
C ARG A 142 -15.74 -46.83 7.71
N LEU A 143 -15.89 -46.74 9.04
CA LEU A 143 -16.91 -45.89 9.66
C LEU A 143 -16.71 -44.41 9.31
N VAL A 144 -15.47 -43.93 9.33
CA VAL A 144 -15.16 -42.55 8.92
C VAL A 144 -15.46 -42.35 7.43
N GLU A 145 -15.16 -43.33 6.58
CA GLU A 145 -15.51 -43.29 5.15
C GLU A 145 -17.03 -43.23 4.92
N LEU A 146 -17.83 -43.99 5.68
CA LEU A 146 -19.30 -43.91 5.64
C LEU A 146 -19.81 -42.52 6.04
N GLU A 147 -19.23 -41.90 7.08
CA GLU A 147 -19.59 -40.52 7.47
C GLU A 147 -19.17 -39.48 6.42
N ARG A 148 -18.05 -39.68 5.71
CA ARG A 148 -17.68 -38.83 4.55
C ARG A 148 -18.73 -38.90 3.43
N ASN A 149 -19.39 -40.05 3.28
CA ASN A 149 -20.48 -40.27 2.33
C ASN A 149 -21.86 -39.85 2.85
N GLY A 150 -21.95 -39.35 4.09
CA GLY A 150 -23.18 -38.81 4.69
C GLY A 150 -23.94 -39.77 5.61
N GLU A 151 -23.41 -40.96 5.88
CA GLU A 151 -24.02 -41.91 6.81
C GLU A 151 -23.59 -41.63 8.26
N ALA A 152 -24.56 -41.48 9.15
CA ALA A 152 -24.27 -41.27 10.56
C ALA A 152 -23.93 -42.60 11.27
N PHE A 153 -22.90 -42.58 12.09
CA PHE A 153 -22.54 -43.68 13.00
C PHE A 153 -22.27 -43.15 14.40
N ASP A 154 -22.17 -44.04 15.39
CA ASP A 154 -21.81 -43.66 16.76
C ASP A 154 -20.32 -43.23 16.84
N PRO A 155 -20.03 -41.92 17.05
CA PRO A 155 -18.67 -41.39 17.06
C PRO A 155 -17.80 -42.01 18.15
N GLN A 156 -18.41 -42.52 19.23
CA GLN A 156 -17.69 -43.19 20.31
C GLN A 156 -16.96 -44.43 19.82
N LEU A 157 -17.37 -45.02 18.69
CA LEU A 157 -16.68 -46.16 18.10
C LEU A 157 -15.25 -45.81 17.68
N VAL A 158 -15.09 -44.72 16.94
CA VAL A 158 -13.77 -44.28 16.46
C VAL A 158 -12.99 -43.60 17.59
N ILE A 159 -13.65 -42.82 18.44
CA ILE A 159 -13.01 -42.18 19.60
C ILE A 159 -12.48 -43.23 20.59
N GLY A 160 -13.23 -44.29 20.85
CA GLY A 160 -12.82 -45.38 21.75
C GLY A 160 -11.59 -46.12 21.24
N VAL A 161 -11.52 -46.39 19.93
CA VAL A 161 -10.33 -46.95 19.29
C VAL A 161 -9.14 -46.00 19.37
N ARG A 162 -9.34 -44.71 19.09
CA ARG A 162 -8.28 -43.69 19.25
C ARG A 162 -7.72 -43.68 20.68
N GLN A 163 -8.60 -43.65 21.68
CA GLN A 163 -8.22 -43.63 23.09
C GLN A 163 -7.44 -44.87 23.51
N SER A 164 -7.73 -46.04 22.92
CA SER A 164 -6.94 -47.23 23.18
C SER A 164 -5.53 -47.09 22.63
N TYR A 165 -5.36 -46.66 21.38
CA TYR A 165 -4.04 -46.41 20.78
C TYR A 165 -3.20 -45.38 21.55
N VAL A 166 -3.83 -44.32 22.05
CA VAL A 166 -3.16 -43.30 22.88
C VAL A 166 -2.71 -43.87 24.22
N SER A 167 -3.57 -44.66 24.86
CA SER A 167 -3.31 -45.22 26.20
C SER A 167 -2.33 -46.38 26.21
N LEU A 168 -2.08 -47.01 25.06
CA LEU A 168 -1.23 -48.20 24.94
C LEU A 168 0.27 -47.93 25.05
N ASN A 169 0.69 -46.66 24.93
CA ASN A 169 2.10 -46.35 24.88
C ASN A 169 2.62 -45.88 26.24
N LEU A 170 3.59 -46.64 26.76
CA LEU A 170 4.21 -46.43 28.07
C LEU A 170 5.66 -45.95 27.96
N SER A 171 6.14 -45.73 26.73
CA SER A 171 7.49 -45.22 26.49
C SER A 171 7.64 -43.84 27.12
N THR A 172 8.72 -43.63 27.86
CA THR A 172 9.08 -42.35 28.49
C THR A 172 9.54 -41.29 27.49
N GLU A 173 9.89 -41.67 26.25
CA GLU A 173 10.46 -40.74 25.26
C GLU A 173 9.41 -40.08 24.33
N ASP A 174 8.41 -40.84 23.85
CA ASP A 174 7.27 -40.29 23.10
C ASP A 174 6.01 -41.07 23.46
N SER A 175 5.21 -40.49 24.36
CA SER A 175 3.95 -41.05 24.86
C SER A 175 2.90 -41.33 23.76
N LEU A 176 3.11 -40.90 22.51
CA LEU A 176 2.14 -41.05 21.42
C LEU A 176 2.65 -41.82 20.20
N ALA A 177 3.86 -42.41 20.25
CA ALA A 177 4.43 -43.18 19.12
C ALA A 177 3.48 -44.24 18.55
N VAL A 178 2.90 -45.11 19.38
CA VAL A 178 1.97 -46.17 18.94
C VAL A 178 0.71 -45.61 18.25
N TYR A 179 0.18 -44.49 18.76
CA TYR A 179 -0.93 -43.78 18.14
C TYR A 179 -0.53 -43.15 16.80
N LYS A 180 0.63 -42.48 16.74
CA LYS A 180 1.13 -41.82 15.53
C LYS A 180 1.41 -42.81 14.41
N ASP A 181 2.09 -43.92 14.70
CA ASP A 181 2.52 -44.90 13.70
C ASP A 181 1.39 -45.78 13.17
N ASN A 182 0.32 -45.96 13.95
CA ASN A 182 -0.81 -46.78 13.56
C ASN A 182 -2.03 -45.91 13.24
N PHE A 183 -2.73 -45.42 14.26
CA PHE A 183 -4.03 -44.76 14.07
C PHE A 183 -3.93 -43.45 13.29
N GLU A 184 -3.06 -42.51 13.66
CA GLU A 184 -2.89 -41.23 12.94
C GLU A 184 -2.48 -41.49 11.49
N ARG A 185 -1.49 -42.36 11.27
CA ARG A 185 -1.01 -42.72 9.93
C ARG A 185 -2.14 -43.30 9.07
N ALA A 186 -2.86 -44.32 9.53
CA ALA A 186 -3.94 -44.89 8.73
C ALA A 186 -5.10 -43.93 8.52
N TYR A 187 -5.43 -43.09 9.50
CA TYR A 187 -6.46 -42.07 9.33
C TYR A 187 -6.09 -41.10 8.21
N VAL A 188 -4.86 -40.60 8.20
CA VAL A 188 -4.36 -39.68 7.17
C VAL A 188 -4.25 -40.37 5.81
N ASP A 189 -3.72 -41.60 5.76
CA ASP A 189 -3.55 -42.37 4.53
C ASP A 189 -4.90 -42.76 3.89
N ASP A 190 -5.89 -43.15 4.71
CA ASP A 190 -7.25 -43.44 4.28
C ASP A 190 -7.94 -42.18 3.75
N THR A 191 -7.79 -41.04 4.45
CA THR A 191 -8.31 -39.75 3.99
C THR A 191 -7.70 -39.36 2.64
N GLU A 192 -6.38 -39.51 2.48
CA GLU A 192 -5.66 -39.25 1.23
C GLU A 192 -6.17 -40.17 0.11
N ARG A 193 -6.35 -41.47 0.39
CA ARG A 193 -6.86 -42.44 -0.58
C ARG A 193 -8.28 -42.11 -1.03
N PHE A 194 -9.17 -41.78 -0.10
CA PHE A 194 -10.56 -41.42 -0.39
C PHE A 194 -10.62 -40.22 -1.34
N TYR A 195 -9.94 -39.12 -1.01
CA TYR A 195 -9.98 -37.92 -1.85
C TYR A 195 -9.21 -38.07 -3.16
N LYS A 196 -8.15 -38.90 -3.24
CA LYS A 196 -7.48 -39.20 -4.51
C LYS A 196 -8.39 -39.85 -5.53
N PHE A 197 -9.33 -40.67 -5.07
CA PHE A 197 -10.32 -41.32 -5.94
C PHE A 197 -11.53 -40.42 -6.22
N ARG A 198 -12.05 -39.75 -5.18
CA ARG A 198 -13.28 -38.96 -5.28
C ARG A 198 -13.10 -37.62 -5.99
N ALA A 199 -11.99 -36.92 -5.74
CA ALA A 199 -11.78 -35.57 -6.25
C ALA A 199 -11.76 -35.47 -7.79
N PRO A 200 -11.06 -36.35 -8.54
CA PRO A 200 -11.10 -36.33 -10.00
C PRO A 200 -12.51 -36.55 -10.58
N GLN A 201 -13.34 -37.38 -9.91
CA GLN A 201 -14.70 -37.65 -10.37
C GLN A 201 -15.59 -36.42 -10.26
N VAL A 202 -15.54 -35.72 -9.11
CA VAL A 202 -16.33 -34.50 -8.88
C VAL A 202 -15.92 -33.40 -9.86
N LEU A 203 -14.61 -33.24 -10.07
CA LEU A 203 -14.09 -32.28 -11.04
C LEU A 203 -14.61 -32.57 -12.47
N ALA A 204 -14.58 -33.83 -12.88
CA ALA A 204 -15.01 -34.24 -14.22
C ALA A 204 -16.53 -34.08 -14.43
N SER A 205 -17.34 -34.29 -13.39
CA SER A 205 -18.80 -34.23 -13.49
C SER A 205 -19.38 -32.82 -13.34
N GLU A 206 -18.81 -31.98 -12.47
CA GLU A 206 -19.40 -30.70 -12.07
C GLU A 206 -18.62 -29.46 -12.55
N GLY A 207 -17.40 -29.66 -13.06
CA GLY A 207 -16.51 -28.59 -13.51
C GLY A 207 -15.71 -27.92 -12.38
N VAL A 208 -14.77 -27.05 -12.77
CA VAL A 208 -13.75 -26.48 -11.86
C VAL A 208 -14.38 -25.60 -10.77
N GLN A 209 -15.33 -24.74 -11.12
CA GLN A 209 -15.91 -23.79 -10.15
C GLN A 209 -16.75 -24.51 -9.07
N SER A 210 -17.50 -25.54 -9.44
CA SER A 210 -18.23 -26.41 -8.49
C SER A 210 -17.25 -27.21 -7.63
N TYR A 211 -16.19 -27.73 -8.25
CA TYR A 211 -15.12 -28.43 -7.56
C TYR A 211 -14.43 -27.55 -6.49
N MET A 212 -14.22 -26.26 -6.75
CA MET A 212 -13.67 -25.34 -5.74
C MET A 212 -14.57 -25.24 -4.51
N MET A 213 -15.88 -25.12 -4.69
CA MET A 213 -16.84 -25.10 -3.57
C MET A 213 -16.81 -26.42 -2.79
N TYR A 214 -16.75 -27.54 -3.52
CA TYR A 214 -16.60 -28.87 -2.95
C TYR A 214 -15.31 -28.99 -2.12
N ALA A 215 -14.16 -28.59 -2.67
CA ALA A 215 -12.87 -28.67 -2.01
C ALA A 215 -12.83 -27.81 -0.73
N ASP A 216 -13.35 -26.58 -0.76
CA ASP A 216 -13.40 -25.70 0.41
C ASP A 216 -14.29 -26.29 1.51
N THR A 217 -15.47 -26.79 1.13
CA THR A 217 -16.40 -27.45 2.07
C THR A 217 -15.76 -28.69 2.70
N LYS A 218 -15.15 -29.56 1.88
CA LYS A 218 -14.52 -30.80 2.38
C LYS A 218 -13.29 -30.54 3.25
N LEU A 219 -12.52 -29.50 2.97
CA LEU A 219 -11.43 -29.09 3.87
C LEU A 219 -11.94 -28.67 5.26
N VAL A 220 -13.05 -27.91 5.32
CA VAL A 220 -13.67 -27.52 6.59
C VAL A 220 -14.23 -28.74 7.33
N GLU A 221 -14.93 -29.62 6.61
CA GLU A 221 -15.46 -30.86 7.18
C GLU A 221 -14.34 -31.77 7.73
N GLU A 222 -13.24 -31.98 6.98
CA GLU A 222 -12.13 -32.81 7.44
C GLU A 222 -11.37 -32.20 8.61
N GLU A 223 -11.26 -30.87 8.67
CA GLU A 223 -10.68 -30.22 9.84
C GLU A 223 -11.56 -30.43 11.08
N ALA A 224 -12.88 -30.37 10.94
CA ALA A 224 -13.83 -30.67 12.01
C ALA A 224 -13.81 -32.16 12.42
N ARG A 225 -13.78 -33.09 11.45
CA ARG A 225 -13.63 -34.53 11.72
C ARG A 225 -12.29 -34.84 12.37
N GLY A 226 -11.21 -34.21 11.91
CA GLY A 226 -9.88 -34.31 12.50
C GLY A 226 -9.88 -33.90 13.97
N ARG A 227 -10.48 -32.75 14.32
CA ARG A 227 -10.64 -32.33 15.73
C ARG A 227 -11.48 -33.29 16.58
N ARG A 228 -12.37 -34.07 15.96
CA ARG A 228 -13.22 -35.05 16.65
C ARG A 228 -12.51 -36.38 16.89
N TYR A 229 -11.83 -36.90 15.87
CA TYR A 229 -11.30 -38.27 15.85
C TYR A 229 -9.79 -38.38 16.05
N LEU A 230 -9.02 -37.34 15.76
CA LEU A 230 -7.59 -37.33 16.08
C LEU A 230 -7.38 -36.85 17.52
N GLU A 231 -6.23 -37.21 18.08
CA GLU A 231 -5.84 -36.74 19.41
C GLU A 231 -5.51 -35.24 19.35
N ASN A 232 -5.81 -34.50 20.42
CA ASN A 232 -5.66 -33.04 20.50
C ASN A 232 -4.18 -32.59 20.63
N THR A 233 -3.27 -33.28 19.97
CA THR A 233 -1.93 -32.77 19.70
C THR A 233 -1.99 -31.74 18.58
N ALA A 234 -1.30 -30.60 18.78
CA ALA A 234 -1.32 -29.47 17.83
C ALA A 234 -0.96 -29.85 16.38
N ASP A 235 -0.18 -30.93 16.19
CA ASP A 235 0.32 -31.32 14.87
C ASP A 235 -0.55 -32.33 14.10
N SER A 236 -1.38 -33.16 14.76
CA SER A 236 -2.09 -34.25 14.06
C SER A 236 -3.14 -33.72 13.09
N VAL A 237 -3.97 -32.77 13.54
CA VAL A 237 -4.96 -32.09 12.68
C VAL A 237 -4.27 -31.29 11.58
N LYS A 238 -3.14 -30.64 11.89
CA LYS A 238 -2.36 -29.89 10.91
C LYS A 238 -1.84 -30.80 9.78
N LYS A 239 -1.25 -31.95 10.11
CA LYS A 239 -0.80 -32.95 9.12
C LYS A 239 -1.94 -33.48 8.25
N LEU A 240 -3.12 -33.74 8.86
CA LEU A 240 -4.31 -34.14 8.13
C LEU A 240 -4.71 -33.06 7.11
N VAL A 241 -4.83 -31.81 7.55
CA VAL A 241 -5.23 -30.69 6.68
C VAL A 241 -4.20 -30.47 5.57
N GLU A 242 -2.90 -30.48 5.88
CA GLU A 242 -1.84 -30.40 4.87
C GLU A 242 -1.95 -31.50 3.82
N ARG A 243 -2.28 -32.73 4.25
CA ARG A 243 -2.45 -33.84 3.32
C ARG A 243 -3.71 -33.69 2.47
N CYS A 244 -4.81 -33.24 3.06
CA CYS A 244 -6.05 -32.94 2.34
C CYS A 244 -5.82 -31.82 1.31
N VAL A 245 -5.12 -30.75 1.66
CA VAL A 245 -4.76 -29.66 0.73
C VAL A 245 -3.91 -30.19 -0.43
N LYS A 246 -2.99 -31.12 -0.18
CA LYS A 246 -2.18 -31.72 -1.26
C LYS A 246 -3.04 -32.45 -2.30
N VAL A 247 -4.05 -33.20 -1.84
CA VAL A 247 -4.89 -34.02 -2.72
C VAL A 247 -6.04 -33.23 -3.34
N LEU A 248 -6.65 -32.30 -2.59
CA LEU A 248 -7.82 -31.53 -3.02
C LEU A 248 -7.47 -30.22 -3.72
N VAL A 249 -6.30 -29.63 -3.45
CA VAL A 249 -5.96 -28.30 -3.99
C VAL A 249 -4.72 -28.39 -4.86
N VAL A 250 -3.58 -28.86 -4.33
CA VAL A 250 -2.30 -28.86 -5.05
C VAL A 250 -2.38 -29.69 -6.34
N GLN A 251 -3.03 -30.85 -6.28
CA GLN A 251 -3.20 -31.72 -7.46
C GLN A 251 -3.96 -31.06 -8.62
N PHE A 252 -4.90 -30.15 -8.32
CA PHE A 252 -5.75 -29.49 -9.31
C PHE A 252 -5.49 -27.97 -9.40
N GLN A 253 -4.36 -27.52 -8.84
CA GLN A 253 -4.03 -26.10 -8.69
C GLN A 253 -4.01 -25.38 -10.04
N GLU A 254 -3.46 -26.00 -11.09
CA GLU A 254 -3.41 -25.39 -12.43
C GLU A 254 -4.80 -25.10 -13.00
N GLN A 255 -5.75 -26.02 -12.83
CA GLN A 255 -7.12 -25.87 -13.30
C GLN A 255 -7.87 -24.81 -12.50
N ILE A 256 -7.69 -24.78 -11.16
CA ILE A 256 -8.27 -23.74 -10.30
C ILE A 256 -7.72 -22.36 -10.67
N LEU A 257 -6.41 -22.25 -10.92
CA LEU A 257 -5.77 -20.99 -11.31
C LEU A 257 -6.18 -20.53 -12.71
N ALA A 258 -6.50 -21.44 -13.63
CA ALA A 258 -6.97 -21.11 -14.98
C ALA A 258 -8.33 -20.37 -15.00
N GLU A 259 -9.18 -20.59 -13.98
CA GLU A 259 -10.44 -19.86 -13.82
C GLU A 259 -10.24 -18.44 -13.25
N CYS A 260 -9.11 -18.17 -12.59
CA CYS A 260 -8.87 -16.92 -11.88
C CYS A 260 -9.04 -15.66 -12.76
N PRO A 261 -8.51 -15.59 -14.00
CA PRO A 261 -8.69 -14.41 -14.85
C PRO A 261 -10.17 -14.12 -15.14
N THR A 262 -10.97 -15.15 -15.41
CA THR A 262 -12.41 -15.03 -15.71
C THR A 262 -13.18 -14.60 -14.46
N LEU A 263 -12.88 -15.18 -13.30
CA LEU A 263 -13.53 -14.79 -12.04
C LEU A 263 -13.22 -13.33 -11.66
N ILE A 264 -11.99 -12.87 -11.95
CA ILE A 264 -11.60 -11.47 -11.73
C ILE A 264 -12.33 -10.55 -12.72
N SER A 265 -12.34 -10.87 -14.02
CA SER A 265 -12.95 -10.01 -15.05
C SER A 265 -14.46 -9.87 -14.87
N GLU A 266 -15.14 -10.96 -14.49
CA GLU A 266 -16.58 -10.98 -14.19
C GLU A 266 -16.92 -10.52 -12.77
N ARG A 267 -15.91 -10.21 -11.94
CA ARG A 267 -16.08 -9.75 -10.54
C ARG A 267 -16.88 -10.70 -9.67
N GLN A 268 -16.69 -12.01 -9.83
CA GLN A 268 -17.40 -13.02 -9.04
C GLN A 268 -16.81 -13.14 -7.62
N ILE A 269 -17.14 -12.19 -6.74
CA ILE A 269 -16.54 -12.03 -5.40
C ILE A 269 -16.59 -13.30 -4.55
N GLU A 270 -17.74 -13.98 -4.46
CA GLU A 270 -17.88 -15.17 -3.62
C GLU A 270 -16.99 -16.33 -4.10
N LYS A 271 -16.86 -16.52 -5.41
CA LYS A 271 -15.98 -17.55 -5.96
C LYS A 271 -14.51 -17.18 -5.81
N LEU A 272 -14.16 -15.89 -5.90
CA LEU A 272 -12.81 -15.40 -5.62
C LEU A 272 -12.42 -15.61 -4.15
N ARG A 273 -13.35 -15.43 -3.21
CA ARG A 273 -13.12 -15.73 -1.79
C ARG A 273 -12.78 -17.20 -1.58
N ILE A 274 -13.50 -18.08 -2.25
CA ILE A 274 -13.23 -19.53 -2.22
C ILE A 274 -11.86 -19.82 -2.85
N LEU A 275 -11.59 -19.28 -4.04
CA LEU A 275 -10.28 -19.41 -4.71
C LEU A 275 -9.14 -18.98 -3.78
N TYR A 276 -9.29 -17.82 -3.14
CA TYR A 276 -8.31 -17.31 -2.20
C TYR A 276 -8.12 -18.25 -1.01
N ARG A 277 -9.18 -18.72 -0.36
CA ARG A 277 -9.07 -19.65 0.79
C ARG A 277 -8.38 -20.96 0.44
N LEU A 278 -8.58 -21.47 -0.79
CA LEU A 278 -7.94 -22.68 -1.27
C LEU A 278 -6.46 -22.42 -1.61
N ILE A 279 -6.20 -21.45 -2.48
CA ILE A 279 -4.86 -21.18 -3.03
C ILE A 279 -3.93 -20.57 -1.98
N ASN A 280 -4.44 -19.84 -0.99
CA ASN A 280 -3.62 -19.33 0.11
C ASN A 280 -3.06 -20.44 1.01
N ARG A 281 -3.58 -21.66 0.92
CA ARG A 281 -3.02 -22.84 1.61
C ARG A 281 -1.86 -23.49 0.84
N THR A 282 -1.56 -23.05 -0.38
CA THR A 282 -0.45 -23.57 -1.19
C THR A 282 0.74 -22.61 -1.16
N SER A 283 1.95 -23.14 -1.40
CA SER A 283 3.19 -22.36 -1.27
C SER A 283 3.44 -21.37 -2.40
N ASP A 284 2.90 -21.64 -3.60
CA ASP A 284 3.26 -20.97 -4.86
C ASP A 284 2.05 -20.44 -5.65
N GLY A 285 0.84 -20.95 -5.37
CA GLY A 285 -0.35 -20.58 -6.13
C GLY A 285 -0.72 -19.10 -5.95
N ILE A 286 -0.47 -18.53 -4.77
CA ILE A 286 -0.84 -17.13 -4.47
C ILE A 286 -0.10 -16.13 -5.35
N ASP A 287 1.15 -16.40 -5.72
CA ASP A 287 1.94 -15.53 -6.59
C ASP A 287 1.34 -15.45 -8.00
N THR A 288 0.69 -16.52 -8.45
CA THR A 288 0.00 -16.55 -9.75
C THR A 288 -1.28 -15.72 -9.70
N VAL A 289 -2.05 -15.80 -8.61
CA VAL A 289 -3.24 -14.96 -8.40
C VAL A 289 -2.85 -13.47 -8.34
N LEU A 290 -1.76 -13.13 -7.65
CA LEU A 290 -1.24 -11.76 -7.60
C LEU A 290 -0.88 -11.24 -9.01
N LYS A 291 -0.26 -12.06 -9.88
CA LYS A 291 0.02 -11.69 -11.27
C LYS A 291 -1.26 -11.42 -12.07
N PHE A 292 -2.28 -12.25 -11.92
CA PHE A 292 -3.55 -12.02 -12.61
C PHE A 292 -4.25 -10.74 -12.15
N LEU A 293 -4.22 -10.46 -10.84
CA LEU A 293 -4.74 -9.20 -10.32
C LEU A 293 -3.97 -7.98 -10.87
N ASP A 294 -2.64 -8.05 -10.90
CA ASP A 294 -1.79 -6.98 -11.45
C ASP A 294 -2.14 -6.67 -12.91
N ILE A 295 -2.25 -7.71 -13.75
CA ILE A 295 -2.62 -7.58 -15.17
C ILE A 295 -4.03 -7.00 -15.32
N PHE A 296 -4.98 -7.49 -14.52
CA PHE A 296 -6.37 -7.00 -14.56
C PHE A 296 -6.46 -5.52 -14.20
N ILE A 297 -5.87 -5.11 -13.07
CA ILE A 297 -5.90 -3.73 -12.61
C ILE A 297 -5.31 -2.80 -13.69
N ARG A 298 -4.14 -3.14 -14.24
CA ARG A 298 -3.51 -2.35 -15.31
C ARG A 298 -4.37 -2.25 -16.55
N THR A 299 -4.90 -3.39 -17.00
CA THR A 299 -5.67 -3.44 -18.26
C THR A 299 -6.96 -2.67 -18.13
N GLU A 300 -7.73 -2.89 -17.06
CA GLU A 300 -8.98 -2.18 -16.84
C GLU A 300 -8.74 -0.69 -16.63
N ALA A 301 -7.70 -0.32 -15.85
CA ALA A 301 -7.32 1.07 -15.63
C ALA A 301 -6.96 1.80 -16.93
N LEU A 302 -6.10 1.21 -17.76
CA LEU A 302 -5.67 1.83 -19.00
C LEU A 302 -6.83 1.93 -20.00
N ASN A 303 -7.73 0.95 -20.05
CA ASN A 303 -8.92 1.02 -20.90
C ASN A 303 -9.86 2.14 -20.46
N ASP A 304 -10.10 2.26 -19.16
CA ASP A 304 -10.94 3.29 -18.57
C ASP A 304 -10.39 4.71 -18.80
N MET A 305 -9.07 4.88 -18.66
CA MET A 305 -8.39 6.13 -18.97
C MET A 305 -8.42 6.45 -20.48
N ARG A 306 -8.29 5.46 -21.36
CA ARG A 306 -8.39 5.64 -22.82
C ARG A 306 -9.80 6.03 -23.25
N ALA A 307 -10.82 5.38 -22.69
CA ALA A 307 -12.22 5.68 -22.99
C ALA A 307 -12.58 7.14 -22.65
N ASN A 308 -11.97 7.69 -21.60
CA ASN A 308 -12.25 9.04 -21.11
C ASN A 308 -11.23 10.11 -21.56
N ALA A 309 -10.30 9.78 -22.45
CA ALA A 309 -9.14 10.62 -22.79
C ALA A 309 -9.51 12.04 -23.28
N ASN A 310 -10.54 12.17 -24.12
CA ASN A 310 -10.97 13.46 -24.70
C ASN A 310 -11.53 14.42 -23.65
N THR A 311 -12.25 13.91 -22.66
CA THR A 311 -12.83 14.73 -21.59
C THR A 311 -11.74 15.12 -20.60
N ILE A 312 -10.93 14.14 -20.22
CA ILE A 312 -9.89 14.26 -19.22
C ILE A 312 -8.76 15.21 -19.65
N THR A 313 -8.40 15.24 -20.94
CA THR A 313 -7.33 16.13 -21.46
C THR A 313 -7.60 17.61 -21.22
N THR A 314 -8.88 17.99 -21.11
CA THR A 314 -9.29 19.40 -20.97
C THR A 314 -9.67 19.78 -19.54
N ASP A 315 -9.96 18.80 -18.69
CA ASP A 315 -10.53 19.00 -17.36
C ASP A 315 -9.71 18.26 -16.28
N PRO A 316 -8.86 18.98 -15.52
CA PRO A 316 -8.05 18.38 -14.49
C PRO A 316 -8.87 17.85 -13.31
N GLU A 317 -10.09 18.35 -13.07
CA GLU A 317 -10.98 17.83 -12.02
C GLU A 317 -11.43 16.42 -12.37
N LYS A 318 -12.00 16.23 -13.56
CA LYS A 318 -12.45 14.92 -14.03
C LYS A 318 -11.32 13.90 -14.12
N TYR A 319 -10.11 14.35 -14.46
CA TYR A 319 -8.95 13.45 -14.46
C TYR A 319 -8.68 12.85 -13.09
N VAL A 320 -8.60 13.71 -12.08
CA VAL A 320 -8.28 13.31 -10.71
C VAL A 320 -9.42 12.47 -10.15
N GLU A 321 -10.68 12.85 -10.39
CA GLU A 321 -11.85 12.07 -9.99
C GLU A 321 -11.87 10.67 -10.63
N GLN A 322 -11.45 10.52 -11.89
CA GLN A 322 -11.34 9.21 -12.53
C GLN A 322 -10.30 8.32 -11.82
N LEU A 323 -9.11 8.87 -11.50
CA LEU A 323 -8.06 8.15 -10.79
C LEU A 323 -8.50 7.73 -9.38
N LEU A 324 -9.22 8.61 -8.67
CA LEU A 324 -9.75 8.31 -7.33
C LEU A 324 -10.85 7.24 -7.37
N THR A 325 -11.75 7.35 -8.33
CA THR A 325 -12.83 6.36 -8.54
C THR A 325 -12.23 5.00 -8.81
N MET A 326 -11.21 4.95 -9.67
CA MET A 326 -10.47 3.73 -9.98
C MET A 326 -9.74 3.17 -8.75
N PHE A 327 -9.03 4.01 -8.01
CA PHE A 327 -8.33 3.59 -6.79
C PHE A 327 -9.29 2.99 -5.75
N SER A 328 -10.44 3.64 -5.55
CA SER A 328 -11.48 3.20 -4.62
C SER A 328 -12.11 1.88 -5.08
N LYS A 329 -12.43 1.78 -6.38
CA LYS A 329 -12.99 0.57 -7.01
C LYS A 329 -12.07 -0.64 -6.83
N PHE A 330 -10.77 -0.49 -7.07
CA PHE A 330 -9.82 -1.60 -6.88
C PHE A 330 -9.53 -1.89 -5.41
N SER A 331 -9.54 -0.88 -4.54
CA SER A 331 -9.35 -1.08 -3.10
C SER A 331 -10.53 -1.85 -2.48
N LEU A 332 -11.76 -1.51 -2.87
CA LEU A 332 -12.97 -2.26 -2.49
C LEU A 332 -12.93 -3.68 -3.03
N PHE A 333 -12.57 -3.85 -4.32
CA PHE A 333 -12.44 -5.18 -4.91
C PHE A 333 -11.45 -6.07 -4.14
N VAL A 334 -10.30 -5.53 -3.72
CA VAL A 334 -9.31 -6.27 -2.92
C VAL A 334 -9.83 -6.57 -1.52
N ALA A 335 -10.52 -5.62 -0.88
CA ALA A 335 -11.13 -5.83 0.43
C ALA A 335 -12.19 -6.95 0.39
N ASP A 336 -13.06 -6.93 -0.62
CA ASP A 336 -14.17 -7.85 -0.73
C ASP A 336 -13.73 -9.25 -1.19
N ALA A 337 -12.91 -9.35 -2.25
CA ALA A 337 -12.52 -10.63 -2.84
C ALA A 337 -11.40 -11.34 -2.10
N PHE A 338 -10.48 -10.59 -1.47
CA PHE A 338 -9.25 -11.11 -0.86
C PHE A 338 -9.07 -10.71 0.60
N TYR A 339 -10.17 -10.33 1.28
CA TYR A 339 -10.19 -9.97 2.72
C TYR A 339 -9.19 -8.88 3.12
N GLY A 340 -8.81 -8.00 2.19
CA GLY A 340 -7.84 -6.93 2.47
C GLY A 340 -6.42 -7.43 2.72
N ASP A 341 -6.05 -8.60 2.18
CA ASP A 341 -4.69 -9.14 2.30
C ASP A 341 -3.64 -8.13 1.81
N ALA A 342 -2.64 -7.88 2.65
CA ALA A 342 -1.58 -6.90 2.42
C ALA A 342 -0.80 -7.15 1.11
N ARG A 343 -0.64 -8.42 0.69
CA ARG A 343 0.02 -8.77 -0.57
C ARG A 343 -0.77 -8.25 -1.77
N PHE A 344 -2.10 -8.37 -1.73
CA PHE A 344 -2.99 -7.89 -2.79
C PHE A 344 -3.09 -6.37 -2.81
N LEU A 345 -3.09 -5.73 -1.63
CA LEU A 345 -3.01 -4.26 -1.52
C LEU A 345 -1.71 -3.70 -2.09
N THR A 346 -0.59 -4.41 -1.88
CA THR A 346 0.73 -4.05 -2.43
C THR A 346 0.74 -4.20 -3.95
N THR A 347 0.16 -5.29 -4.48
CA THR A 347 -0.01 -5.47 -5.93
C THR A 347 -0.88 -4.38 -6.54
N ARG A 348 -2.01 -4.03 -5.91
CA ARG A 348 -2.84 -2.90 -6.32
C ARG A 348 -2.06 -1.58 -6.31
N ASP A 349 -1.27 -1.31 -5.26
CA ASP A 349 -0.43 -0.11 -5.20
C ASP A 349 0.57 -0.04 -6.35
N LYS A 350 1.25 -1.15 -6.65
CA LYS A 350 2.23 -1.23 -7.73
C LYS A 350 1.57 -1.05 -9.10
N ALA A 351 0.45 -1.74 -9.34
CA ALA A 351 -0.31 -1.61 -10.57
C ALA A 351 -0.83 -0.18 -10.76
N PHE A 352 -1.39 0.42 -9.71
CA PHE A 352 -1.89 1.79 -9.73
C PHE A 352 -0.75 2.81 -9.93
N GLN A 353 0.39 2.61 -9.29
CA GLN A 353 1.59 3.40 -9.53
C GLN A 353 1.99 3.40 -10.99
N ASP A 354 2.00 2.23 -11.63
CA ASP A 354 2.40 2.15 -13.02
C ASP A 354 1.37 2.80 -13.96
N VAL A 355 0.07 2.70 -13.65
CA VAL A 355 -1.00 3.42 -14.39
C VAL A 355 -0.85 4.93 -14.28
N VAL A 356 -0.62 5.46 -13.06
CA VAL A 356 -0.46 6.90 -12.81
C VAL A 356 0.75 7.47 -13.57
N ASN A 357 1.80 6.67 -13.71
CA ASN A 357 3.03 7.05 -14.42
C ASN A 357 3.05 6.59 -15.88
N ASP A 358 1.97 5.98 -16.39
CA ASP A 358 1.92 5.47 -17.76
C ASP A 358 1.87 6.62 -18.78
N THR A 359 2.69 6.50 -19.81
CA THR A 359 2.86 7.54 -20.84
C THR A 359 2.01 7.31 -22.09
N CYS A 360 1.25 6.22 -22.17
CA CYS A 360 0.46 5.86 -23.35
C CYS A 360 -0.78 6.74 -23.53
N ILE A 361 -1.26 7.37 -22.46
CA ILE A 361 -2.52 8.14 -22.49
C ILE A 361 -2.25 9.63 -22.36
N PHE A 362 -1.58 10.04 -21.28
CA PHE A 362 -1.28 11.45 -21.01
C PHE A 362 0.22 11.69 -21.02
N LYS A 363 0.77 11.70 -22.23
CA LYS A 363 2.17 12.00 -22.51
C LYS A 363 2.46 13.49 -22.29
N MET A 364 3.49 13.77 -21.52
CA MET A 364 4.21 15.04 -21.49
C MET A 364 5.58 14.81 -22.14
N GLU A 365 5.89 15.60 -23.16
CA GLU A 365 7.20 15.54 -23.83
C GLU A 365 8.17 16.52 -23.20
N ILE A 366 9.08 16.03 -22.36
CA ILE A 366 10.18 16.84 -21.83
C ILE A 366 11.35 16.74 -22.83
N THR A 367 11.34 17.63 -23.80
CA THR A 367 12.43 17.85 -24.76
C THR A 367 13.56 18.66 -24.10
N SER A 368 14.81 18.46 -24.51
CA SER A 368 15.94 19.35 -24.14
C SER A 368 16.42 20.09 -25.38
N SER A 369 16.50 21.42 -25.32
CA SER A 369 16.94 22.22 -26.47
C SER A 369 18.47 22.25 -26.68
N LYS A 370 19.26 21.82 -25.69
CA LYS A 370 20.73 22.03 -25.63
C LYS A 370 21.59 20.79 -25.93
N GLY A 371 21.05 19.73 -26.51
CA GLY A 371 21.82 18.57 -26.96
C GLY A 371 22.07 18.58 -28.48
N LYS A 372 23.32 18.49 -28.92
CA LYS A 372 23.73 18.30 -30.33
C LYS A 372 23.32 16.94 -30.94
N CYS A 373 22.48 16.16 -30.26
CA CYS A 373 22.05 14.85 -30.70
C CYS A 373 20.52 14.76 -30.58
N SER A 374 19.87 14.60 -31.72
CA SER A 374 18.42 14.47 -31.94
C SER A 374 17.80 13.20 -31.35
N ASP A 375 18.23 12.73 -30.18
CA ASP A 375 17.95 11.37 -29.72
C ASP A 375 16.96 11.30 -28.54
N ARG A 376 15.72 10.98 -28.94
CA ARG A 376 14.59 10.35 -28.23
C ARG A 376 14.07 11.04 -26.97
N ILE A 377 12.99 11.77 -27.21
CA ILE A 377 11.97 12.28 -26.28
C ILE A 377 11.67 11.24 -25.19
N GLN A 378 12.08 11.49 -23.94
CA GLN A 378 11.62 10.71 -22.81
C GLN A 378 10.22 11.23 -22.44
N ALA A 379 9.20 10.53 -22.93
CA ALA A 379 7.83 10.77 -22.54
C ALA A 379 7.70 10.57 -21.03
N GLU A 380 7.09 11.52 -20.34
CA GLU A 380 6.72 11.39 -18.93
C GLU A 380 5.22 11.52 -18.78
N SER A 381 4.67 10.99 -17.69
CA SER A 381 3.25 11.18 -17.40
C SER A 381 2.95 12.66 -17.14
N ARG A 382 1.85 13.16 -17.71
CA ARG A 382 1.31 14.51 -17.45
C ARG A 382 0.51 14.58 -16.14
N CYS A 383 0.33 13.45 -15.45
CA CYS A 383 -0.36 13.38 -14.16
C CYS A 383 0.12 14.43 -13.13
N PRO A 384 1.44 14.66 -12.94
CA PRO A 384 1.91 15.64 -11.95
C PRO A 384 1.48 17.08 -12.28
N GLU A 385 1.45 17.46 -13.57
CA GLU A 385 0.96 18.77 -14.01
C GLU A 385 -0.55 18.91 -13.73
N LEU A 386 -1.33 17.88 -14.07
CA LEU A 386 -2.79 17.89 -13.89
C LEU A 386 -3.17 17.94 -12.40
N LEU A 387 -2.46 17.22 -11.54
CA LEU A 387 -2.63 17.30 -10.09
C LEU A 387 -2.34 18.72 -9.57
N ALA A 388 -1.25 19.35 -10.04
CA ALA A 388 -0.93 20.73 -9.66
C ALA A 388 -1.99 21.73 -10.16
N ASN A 389 -2.51 21.54 -11.37
CA ASN A 389 -3.59 22.37 -11.94
C ASN A 389 -4.91 22.21 -11.17
N PHE A 390 -5.27 20.99 -10.77
CA PHE A 390 -6.46 20.75 -9.96
C PHE A 390 -6.33 21.34 -8.56
N THR A 391 -5.15 21.20 -7.94
CA THR A 391 -4.85 21.85 -6.66
C THR A 391 -4.98 23.37 -6.76
N ASP A 392 -4.48 23.97 -7.84
CA ASP A 392 -4.67 25.41 -8.09
C ASP A 392 -6.14 25.80 -8.27
N LEU A 393 -6.95 24.97 -8.91
CA LEU A 393 -8.38 25.23 -9.10
C LEU A 393 -9.14 25.26 -7.77
N ILE A 394 -8.78 24.36 -6.83
CA ILE A 394 -9.38 24.25 -5.49
C ILE A 394 -8.93 25.42 -4.60
N LEU A 395 -7.63 25.73 -4.57
CA LEU A 395 -7.07 26.74 -3.66
C LEU A 395 -7.28 28.18 -4.15
N ARG A 396 -7.60 28.40 -5.43
CA ARG A 396 -7.90 29.72 -5.98
C ARG A 396 -9.39 30.06 -5.83
N LYS A 397 -9.71 31.34 -5.63
CA LYS A 397 -11.05 31.95 -5.72
C LYS A 397 -11.70 31.72 -7.08
N THR A 398 -12.27 30.53 -7.27
CA THR A 398 -12.93 30.07 -8.49
C THR A 398 -14.39 29.75 -8.19
N SER A 399 -15.20 29.57 -9.24
CA SER A 399 -16.57 29.06 -9.07
C SER A 399 -16.58 27.69 -8.38
N LEU A 400 -15.56 26.85 -8.58
CA LEU A 400 -15.45 25.56 -7.90
C LEU A 400 -15.23 25.74 -6.39
N SER A 401 -14.19 26.50 -6.00
CA SER A 401 -13.88 26.75 -4.58
C SER A 401 -15.05 27.37 -3.80
N LYS A 402 -15.89 28.18 -4.47
CA LYS A 402 -17.07 28.82 -3.86
C LYS A 402 -18.25 27.88 -3.68
N ARG A 403 -18.31 26.77 -4.42
CA ARG A 403 -19.38 25.77 -4.31
C ARG A 403 -19.09 24.71 -3.25
N LEU A 404 -17.81 24.50 -2.94
CA LEU A 404 -17.36 23.50 -1.98
C LEU A 404 -17.31 24.09 -0.56
N SER A 405 -17.68 23.28 0.42
CA SER A 405 -17.45 23.56 1.83
C SER A 405 -15.96 23.43 2.19
N SER A 406 -15.56 23.98 3.34
CA SER A 406 -14.19 23.83 3.85
C SER A 406 -13.78 22.37 4.01
N GLU A 407 -14.70 21.52 4.48
CA GLU A 407 -14.47 20.08 4.70
C GLU A 407 -14.30 19.33 3.37
N GLU A 408 -15.10 19.64 2.35
CA GLU A 408 -14.95 19.07 1.01
C GLU A 408 -13.64 19.51 0.34
N ILE A 409 -13.20 20.74 0.57
CA ILE A 409 -11.89 21.22 0.12
C ILE A 409 -10.79 20.38 0.77
N ASP A 410 -10.84 20.17 2.08
CA ASP A 410 -9.85 19.34 2.77
C ASP A 410 -9.81 17.91 2.25
N ALA A 411 -10.98 17.30 2.02
CA ALA A 411 -11.10 15.97 1.45
C ALA A 411 -10.46 15.90 0.05
N LYS A 412 -10.82 16.83 -0.85
CA LYS A 412 -10.24 16.88 -2.21
C LYS A 412 -8.72 17.13 -2.19
N LEU A 413 -8.20 17.91 -1.25
CA LEU A 413 -6.74 18.10 -1.09
C LEU A 413 -6.05 16.82 -0.61
N ASN A 414 -6.65 16.07 0.32
CA ASN A 414 -6.13 14.78 0.77
C ASN A 414 -6.14 13.74 -0.36
N ASP A 415 -7.17 13.75 -1.19
CA ASP A 415 -7.28 12.88 -2.36
C ASP A 415 -6.17 13.16 -3.40
N VAL A 416 -5.86 14.44 -3.66
CA VAL A 416 -4.73 14.81 -4.51
C VAL A 416 -3.42 14.27 -3.94
N LEU A 417 -3.22 14.39 -2.63
CA LEU A 417 -2.02 13.91 -1.95
C LEU A 417 -1.90 12.38 -1.96
N LEU A 418 -3.03 11.67 -1.90
CA LEU A 418 -3.08 10.22 -2.06
C LEU A 418 -2.55 9.81 -3.44
N ILE A 419 -3.02 10.45 -4.52
CA ILE A 419 -2.53 10.15 -5.88
C ILE A 419 -1.06 10.57 -6.03
N LEU A 420 -0.68 11.73 -5.47
CA LEU A 420 0.69 12.23 -5.53
C LEU A 420 1.71 11.27 -4.90
N LYS A 421 1.31 10.43 -3.94
CA LYS A 421 2.15 9.36 -3.38
C LYS A 421 2.65 8.40 -4.47
N TYR A 422 1.82 8.09 -5.45
CA TYR A 422 2.08 7.16 -6.55
C TYR A 422 2.80 7.80 -7.74
N VAL A 423 2.93 9.13 -7.78
CA VAL A 423 3.68 9.82 -8.82
C VAL A 423 5.19 9.63 -8.61
N GLN A 424 5.91 9.22 -9.67
CA GLN A 424 7.37 9.07 -9.65
C GLN A 424 8.08 10.43 -9.78
N ASN A 425 7.69 11.25 -10.77
CA ASN A 425 8.33 12.53 -11.06
C ASN A 425 7.59 13.69 -10.39
N LYS A 426 7.73 13.76 -9.07
CA LYS A 426 7.14 14.79 -8.21
C LYS A 426 7.71 16.18 -8.46
N ASP A 427 8.91 16.28 -9.02
CA ASP A 427 9.55 17.55 -9.40
C ASP A 427 8.77 18.35 -10.43
N VAL A 428 8.09 17.66 -11.35
CA VAL A 428 7.14 18.27 -12.28
C VAL A 428 5.98 18.91 -11.49
N PHE A 429 5.36 18.17 -10.57
CA PHE A 429 4.30 18.71 -9.70
C PHE A 429 4.81 19.91 -8.89
N MET A 430 5.99 19.80 -8.27
CA MET A 430 6.62 20.88 -7.49
C MET A 430 6.79 22.16 -8.32
N ARG A 431 7.22 22.04 -9.58
CA ARG A 431 7.41 23.17 -10.49
C ARG A 431 6.10 23.88 -10.81
N PHE A 432 5.08 23.14 -11.22
CA PHE A 432 3.77 23.71 -11.54
C PHE A 432 3.09 24.27 -10.30
N TYR A 433 3.14 23.55 -9.18
CA TYR A 433 2.56 24.00 -7.91
C TYR A 433 3.18 25.31 -7.44
N LYS A 434 4.52 25.41 -7.42
CA LYS A 434 5.22 26.66 -7.06
C LYS A 434 4.78 27.81 -7.94
N THR A 435 4.72 27.57 -9.26
CA THR A 435 4.31 28.59 -10.23
C THR A 435 2.88 29.07 -9.99
N HIS A 436 1.96 28.15 -9.67
CA HIS A 436 0.58 28.48 -9.33
C HIS A 436 0.48 29.23 -8.01
N LEU A 437 1.19 28.79 -6.97
CA LEU A 437 1.26 29.48 -5.70
C LEU A 437 1.77 30.92 -5.88
N THR A 438 2.85 31.12 -6.64
CA THR A 438 3.34 32.46 -6.99
C THR A 438 2.23 33.34 -7.56
N ARG A 439 1.45 32.85 -8.53
CA ARG A 439 0.34 33.63 -9.10
C ARG A 439 -0.73 33.95 -8.06
N ARG A 440 -1.14 32.96 -7.26
CA ARG A 440 -2.18 33.15 -6.24
C ARG A 440 -1.78 34.17 -5.18
N LEU A 441 -0.52 34.15 -4.75
CA LEU A 441 0.01 35.08 -3.75
C LEU A 441 0.23 36.50 -4.31
N ILE A 442 0.75 36.63 -5.53
CA ILE A 442 0.94 37.95 -6.16
C ILE A 442 -0.40 38.63 -6.43
N LEU A 443 -1.38 37.89 -6.93
CA LEU A 443 -2.69 38.44 -7.29
C LEU A 443 -3.73 38.38 -6.14
N GLU A 444 -3.36 37.85 -4.98
CA GLU A 444 -4.25 37.66 -3.81
C GLU A 444 -5.52 36.84 -4.13
N LEU A 445 -5.36 35.85 -5.00
CA LEU A 445 -6.43 34.99 -5.49
C LEU A 445 -6.63 33.72 -4.66
N SER A 446 -5.85 33.49 -3.59
CA SER A 446 -6.09 32.38 -2.68
C SER A 446 -7.48 32.48 -2.06
N ALA A 447 -8.21 31.36 -2.05
CA ALA A 447 -9.55 31.26 -1.48
C ALA A 447 -9.51 31.40 0.04
N ASP A 448 -8.54 30.73 0.67
CA ASP A 448 -8.31 30.72 2.10
C ASP A 448 -6.79 30.57 2.36
N GLN A 449 -6.24 31.45 3.20
CA GLN A 449 -4.81 31.45 3.53
C GLN A 449 -4.44 30.25 4.42
N GLU A 450 -5.33 29.83 5.33
CA GLU A 450 -5.09 28.70 6.21
C GLU A 450 -4.98 27.40 5.39
N LYS A 451 -5.80 27.26 4.35
CA LYS A 451 -5.74 26.11 3.42
C LYS A 451 -4.44 26.05 2.63
N GLU A 452 -3.83 27.18 2.29
CA GLU A 452 -2.51 27.20 1.65
C GLU A 452 -1.43 26.67 2.61
N GLU A 453 -1.45 27.08 3.87
CA GLU A 453 -0.52 26.59 4.91
C GLU A 453 -0.72 25.11 5.21
N GLN A 454 -1.97 24.68 5.35
CA GLN A 454 -2.31 23.28 5.58
C GLN A 454 -1.86 22.41 4.40
N MET A 455 -2.06 22.84 3.14
CA MET A 455 -1.61 22.09 1.97
C MET A 455 -0.08 21.91 1.97
N ILE A 456 0.69 22.96 2.26
CA ILE A 456 2.16 22.87 2.32
C ILE A 456 2.60 21.97 3.50
N THR A 457 1.89 22.02 4.62
CA THR A 457 2.13 21.13 5.78
C THR A 457 1.90 19.68 5.39
N ARG A 458 0.77 19.36 4.76
CA ARG A 458 0.47 17.99 4.32
C ARG A 458 1.43 17.50 3.21
N MET A 459 1.91 18.39 2.33
CA MET A 459 2.98 18.05 1.38
C MET A 459 4.27 17.58 2.08
N ARG A 460 4.61 18.19 3.23
CA ARG A 460 5.73 17.75 4.06
C ARG A 460 5.52 16.33 4.58
N GLU A 461 4.31 16.03 5.06
CA GLU A 461 3.93 14.72 5.63
C GLU A 461 3.97 13.59 4.59
N VAL A 462 3.62 13.89 3.33
CA VAL A 462 3.72 12.93 2.20
C VAL A 462 5.18 12.69 1.77
N GLY A 463 6.14 13.39 2.37
CA GLY A 463 7.56 13.21 2.12
C GLY A 463 8.07 13.98 0.90
N MET A 464 7.52 15.18 0.63
CA MET A 464 8.13 16.12 -0.31
C MET A 464 9.46 16.66 0.24
N PRO A 465 10.42 17.04 -0.62
CA PRO A 465 11.71 17.56 -0.20
C PRO A 465 11.59 18.77 0.74
N ALA A 466 12.32 18.72 1.85
CA ALA A 466 12.27 19.75 2.89
C ALA A 466 12.69 21.14 2.39
N ASP A 467 13.66 21.22 1.47
CA ASP A 467 14.13 22.49 0.91
C ASP A 467 13.07 23.14 0.00
N PHE A 468 12.28 22.33 -0.72
CA PHE A 468 11.15 22.81 -1.49
C PHE A 468 10.05 23.34 -0.57
N VAL A 469 9.64 22.55 0.43
CA VAL A 469 8.62 22.93 1.42
C VAL A 469 9.01 24.22 2.16
N THR A 470 10.28 24.34 2.56
CA THR A 470 10.81 25.54 3.23
C THR A 470 10.69 26.79 2.36
N LYS A 471 10.95 26.67 1.05
CA LYS A 471 10.76 27.79 0.10
C LYS A 471 9.30 28.20 0.00
N LEU A 472 8.36 27.26 -0.01
CA LEU A 472 6.93 27.59 -0.07
C LEU A 472 6.45 28.30 1.21
N PHE A 473 6.84 27.81 2.40
CA PHE A 473 6.56 28.52 3.66
C PHE A 473 7.17 29.92 3.67
N ARG A 474 8.40 30.06 3.14
CA ARG A 474 9.03 31.37 3.03
C ARG A 474 8.26 32.31 2.10
N MET A 475 7.66 31.80 1.02
CA MET A 475 6.79 32.60 0.15
C MET A 475 5.55 33.10 0.89
N LEU A 476 4.89 32.27 1.70
CA LEU A 476 3.76 32.72 2.53
C LEU A 476 4.17 33.78 3.54
N GLN A 477 5.28 33.54 4.25
CA GLN A 477 5.82 34.48 5.23
C GLN A 477 6.21 35.82 4.58
N ASP A 478 6.79 35.81 3.38
CA ASP A 478 7.14 37.03 2.65
C ASP A 478 5.90 37.90 2.38
N ILE A 479 4.75 37.30 2.07
CA ILE A 479 3.49 38.04 1.84
C ILE A 479 2.97 38.66 3.14
N GLU A 480 2.98 37.93 4.25
CA GLU A 480 2.54 38.48 5.54
C GLU A 480 3.44 39.62 6.00
N VAL A 481 4.76 39.45 5.97
CA VAL A 481 5.73 40.52 6.30
C VAL A 481 5.55 41.72 5.38
N ASN A 482 5.19 41.49 4.13
CA ASN A 482 4.97 42.57 3.18
C ASN A 482 3.72 43.41 3.48
N LYS A 483 2.69 42.87 4.14
CA LYS A 483 1.52 43.66 4.59
C LYS A 483 1.95 44.72 5.62
N ASP A 484 2.77 44.32 6.58
CA ASP A 484 3.32 45.23 7.61
C ASP A 484 4.22 46.30 6.96
N LEU A 485 5.09 45.87 6.03
CA LEU A 485 5.95 46.77 5.28
C LEU A 485 5.13 47.83 4.52
N ASN A 486 4.03 47.45 3.87
CA ASN A 486 3.14 48.38 3.18
C ASN A 486 2.47 49.36 4.15
N SER A 487 2.06 48.92 5.34
CA SER A 487 1.47 49.81 6.36
C SER A 487 2.45 50.87 6.84
N ILE A 488 3.70 50.45 7.13
CA ILE A 488 4.77 51.36 7.54
C ILE A 488 5.13 52.33 6.41
N PHE A 489 5.20 51.81 5.19
CA PHE A 489 5.50 52.59 4.00
C PHE A 489 4.47 53.69 3.74
N LYS A 490 3.17 53.35 3.73
CA LYS A 490 2.09 54.34 3.54
C LYS A 490 2.13 55.41 4.63
N SER A 491 2.39 55.03 5.87
CA SER A 491 2.53 55.97 6.98
C SER A 491 3.73 56.92 6.82
N SER A 492 4.84 56.43 6.27
CA SER A 492 6.06 57.23 6.04
C SER A 492 5.95 58.21 4.87
N ILE A 493 5.07 57.97 3.90
CA ILE A 493 4.91 58.84 2.73
C ILE A 493 3.69 59.77 2.86
N ALA A 494 2.68 59.40 3.66
CA ALA A 494 1.55 60.28 3.96
C ALA A 494 1.99 61.65 4.50
N SER A 495 3.15 61.73 5.18
CA SER A 495 3.76 62.99 5.63
C SER A 495 4.25 63.91 4.49
N ASN A 496 4.35 63.42 3.26
CA ASN A 496 4.85 64.16 2.09
C ASN A 496 3.73 64.68 1.14
N ASN A 497 2.45 64.61 1.52
CA ASN A 497 1.30 65.06 0.69
C ASN A 497 1.17 64.36 -0.69
N ASN A 498 1.70 63.14 -0.85
CA ASN A 498 1.63 62.42 -2.13
C ASN A 498 0.41 61.47 -2.17
N CYS A 499 -0.74 61.95 -2.69
CA CYS A 499 -1.99 61.17 -2.81
C CYS A 499 -1.85 59.83 -3.55
N ILE A 500 -0.80 59.65 -4.36
CA ILE A 500 -0.57 58.42 -5.12
C ILE A 500 -0.14 57.27 -4.20
N ALA A 501 0.51 57.56 -3.07
CA ALA A 501 1.08 56.56 -2.18
C ALA A 501 0.04 55.60 -1.59
N ASP A 502 -1.17 56.09 -1.31
CA ASP A 502 -2.25 55.24 -0.79
C ASP A 502 -2.75 54.22 -1.81
N SER A 503 -2.61 54.53 -3.09
CA SER A 503 -3.04 53.68 -4.22
C SER A 503 -2.01 52.63 -4.62
N ILE A 504 -0.75 52.75 -4.15
CA ILE A 504 0.31 51.81 -4.48
C ILE A 504 0.47 50.78 -3.36
N SER A 505 0.60 49.51 -3.76
CA SER A 505 0.95 48.40 -2.87
C SER A 505 2.20 47.71 -3.41
N ILE A 506 3.23 47.61 -2.59
CA ILE A 506 4.56 47.15 -2.99
C ILE A 506 4.79 45.75 -2.44
N LYS A 507 5.15 44.79 -3.31
CA LYS A 507 5.52 43.42 -2.89
C LYS A 507 7.02 43.20 -2.98
N ILE A 508 7.71 43.25 -1.83
CA ILE A 508 9.15 42.97 -1.72
C ILE A 508 9.34 41.55 -1.21
N LEU A 509 9.94 40.70 -2.06
CA LEU A 509 9.94 39.25 -1.93
C LEU A 509 11.36 38.70 -1.94
N ASN A 510 11.60 37.56 -1.26
CA ASN A 510 12.93 36.96 -1.24
C ASN A 510 13.26 36.28 -2.58
N ALA A 511 14.27 36.78 -3.29
CA ALA A 511 14.67 36.27 -4.60
C ALA A 511 15.00 34.76 -4.61
N GLY A 512 15.51 34.19 -3.51
CA GLY A 512 15.85 32.77 -3.41
C GLY A 512 14.65 31.85 -3.23
N ALA A 513 13.55 32.36 -2.66
CA ALA A 513 12.31 31.61 -2.53
C ALA A 513 11.44 31.73 -3.79
N TRP A 514 11.39 32.93 -4.40
CA TRP A 514 10.48 33.24 -5.50
C TRP A 514 11.07 33.07 -6.90
N SER A 515 12.27 33.62 -7.15
CA SER A 515 12.76 33.80 -8.52
C SER A 515 13.19 32.49 -9.18
N ARG A 516 13.12 32.45 -10.53
CA ARG A 516 13.56 31.34 -11.38
C ARG A 516 15.01 31.52 -11.89
N GLY A 517 15.72 32.55 -11.43
CA GLY A 517 17.05 32.92 -11.90
C GLY A 517 17.10 34.35 -12.47
N ALA A 518 18.30 34.79 -12.87
CA ALA A 518 18.57 36.18 -13.25
C ALA A 518 17.99 36.62 -14.61
N ALA A 519 17.39 35.70 -15.37
CA ALA A 519 16.98 35.93 -16.77
C ALA A 519 15.63 36.65 -16.97
N ASP A 520 14.84 36.87 -15.91
CA ASP A 520 13.50 37.47 -16.01
C ASP A 520 13.52 39.02 -15.95
N ARG A 521 14.58 39.68 -16.42
CA ARG A 521 14.60 41.16 -16.48
C ARG A 521 13.90 41.64 -17.75
N THR A 522 12.73 42.22 -17.55
CA THR A 522 12.02 42.98 -18.59
C THR A 522 12.37 44.44 -18.50
N GLN A 523 13.05 44.96 -19.52
CA GLN A 523 13.10 46.39 -19.75
C GLN A 523 11.73 46.84 -20.26
N VAL A 524 11.10 47.73 -19.53
CA VAL A 524 9.84 48.39 -19.90
C VAL A 524 9.94 49.83 -19.44
N GLN A 525 9.50 50.74 -20.31
CA GLN A 525 9.36 52.14 -19.95
C GLN A 525 8.02 52.33 -19.25
N MET A 526 8.06 52.83 -18.02
CA MET A 526 6.90 52.93 -17.16
C MET A 526 6.27 54.33 -17.29
N PRO A 527 4.98 54.50 -16.96
CA PRO A 527 4.40 55.83 -16.78
C PRO A 527 5.23 56.67 -15.80
N ARG A 528 5.39 57.96 -16.07
CA ARG A 528 6.25 58.86 -15.28
C ARG A 528 5.86 58.87 -13.80
N GLU A 529 4.55 58.82 -13.54
CA GLU A 529 3.96 58.77 -12.21
C GLU A 529 4.43 57.56 -11.40
N LEU A 530 4.79 56.46 -12.07
CA LEU A 530 5.35 55.26 -11.44
C LEU A 530 6.88 55.27 -11.42
N GLU A 531 7.53 55.85 -12.44
CA GLU A 531 9.01 56.00 -12.47
C GLU A 531 9.50 56.90 -11.33
N ASP A 532 8.81 58.00 -11.08
CA ASP A 532 9.14 58.94 -10.00
C ASP A 532 9.03 58.29 -8.61
N PHE A 533 8.20 57.26 -8.49
CA PHE A 533 7.96 56.56 -7.24
C PHE A 533 9.01 55.49 -6.91
N ILE A 534 9.66 54.90 -7.93
CA ILE A 534 10.65 53.83 -7.74
C ILE A 534 11.81 54.26 -6.80
N PRO A 535 12.44 55.44 -6.98
CA PRO A 535 13.48 55.92 -6.08
C PRO A 535 13.00 56.10 -4.62
N GLU A 536 11.76 56.56 -4.41
CA GLU A 536 11.20 56.72 -3.07
C GLU A 536 11.08 55.38 -2.34
N VAL A 537 10.63 54.35 -3.05
CA VAL A 537 10.55 52.97 -2.51
C VAL A 537 11.94 52.42 -2.19
N GLU A 538 12.90 52.62 -3.09
CA GLU A 538 14.27 52.14 -2.88
C GLU A 538 14.94 52.83 -1.68
N ASP A 539 14.73 54.14 -1.51
CA ASP A 539 15.26 54.87 -0.37
C ASP A 539 14.61 54.45 0.96
N PHE A 540 13.26 54.32 0.99
CA PHE A 540 12.54 53.77 2.14
C PHE A 540 13.08 52.40 2.54
N TYR A 541 13.21 51.48 1.59
CA TYR A 541 13.66 50.13 1.88
C TYR A 541 15.13 50.09 2.32
N ARG A 542 16.00 50.91 1.72
CA ARG A 542 17.41 51.02 2.09
C ARG A 542 17.60 51.52 3.53
N LYS A 543 16.77 52.48 3.97
CA LYS A 543 16.78 53.00 5.34
C LYS A 543 16.42 51.94 6.38
N GLN A 544 15.47 51.06 6.06
CA GLN A 544 15.08 49.97 6.97
C GLN A 544 15.99 48.74 6.89
N HIS A 545 16.57 48.47 5.72
CA HIS A 545 17.33 47.25 5.47
C HIS A 545 18.65 47.54 4.76
N SER A 546 19.69 47.82 5.54
CA SER A 546 21.05 48.03 5.04
C SER A 546 21.63 46.78 4.38
N GLY A 547 22.35 46.95 3.27
CA GLY A 547 23.06 45.87 2.56
C GLY A 547 22.19 45.04 1.61
N ARG A 548 20.92 45.40 1.41
CA ARG A 548 20.03 44.76 0.43
C ARG A 548 19.87 45.62 -0.82
N LYS A 549 19.69 44.97 -1.97
CA LYS A 549 19.39 45.62 -3.25
C LYS A 549 18.08 45.08 -3.80
N LEU A 550 17.21 45.98 -4.26
CA LEU A 550 15.94 45.61 -4.90
C LEU A 550 16.17 45.30 -6.39
N GLN A 551 15.38 44.35 -6.89
CA GLN A 551 15.27 44.05 -8.31
C GLN A 551 13.79 44.06 -8.68
N TRP A 552 13.42 44.91 -9.63
CA TRP A 552 12.04 45.10 -10.03
C TRP A 552 11.59 44.05 -11.06
N HIS A 553 10.45 43.42 -10.79
CA HIS A 553 9.81 42.45 -11.67
C HIS A 553 8.48 43.03 -12.20
N HIS A 554 8.56 43.98 -13.14
CA HIS A 554 7.39 44.70 -13.66
C HIS A 554 6.35 43.78 -14.29
N HIS A 555 6.76 42.69 -14.94
CA HIS A 555 5.82 41.73 -15.54
C HIS A 555 4.98 40.94 -14.52
N TRP A 556 5.36 40.91 -13.23
CA TRP A 556 4.51 40.37 -12.15
C TRP A 556 3.57 41.41 -11.57
N SER A 557 3.80 42.69 -11.87
CA SER A 557 3.04 43.80 -11.33
C SER A 557 1.76 44.03 -12.14
N HIS A 558 0.75 44.57 -11.46
CA HIS A 558 -0.54 44.90 -12.06
C HIS A 558 -1.10 46.15 -11.37
N GLY A 559 -2.11 46.76 -11.98
CA GLY A 559 -2.79 47.93 -11.44
C GLY A 559 -4.17 48.12 -12.05
N THR A 560 -4.94 49.04 -11.46
CA THR A 560 -6.25 49.44 -11.97
C THR A 560 -6.12 50.83 -12.61
N VAL A 561 -6.60 51.00 -13.83
CA VAL A 561 -6.66 52.30 -14.51
C VAL A 561 -8.08 52.70 -14.86
N ILE A 562 -8.35 54.01 -14.81
CA ILE A 562 -9.63 54.57 -15.26
C ILE A 562 -9.53 54.87 -16.75
N PHE A 563 -10.05 53.96 -17.56
CA PHE A 563 -10.16 54.12 -19.00
C PHE A 563 -11.37 54.99 -19.35
N THR A 564 -11.13 56.17 -19.92
CA THR A 564 -12.16 57.11 -20.35
C THR A 564 -12.27 57.14 -21.86
N ASN A 565 -13.49 57.00 -22.38
CA ASN A 565 -13.78 57.13 -23.80
C ASN A 565 -15.10 57.90 -24.02
N LYS A 566 -15.59 57.93 -25.27
CA LYS A 566 -16.86 58.61 -25.60
C LYS A 566 -18.09 58.01 -24.91
N MET A 567 -18.04 56.73 -24.54
CA MET A 567 -19.18 56.01 -23.96
C MET A 567 -19.23 56.05 -22.43
N GLY A 568 -18.11 56.30 -21.76
CA GLY A 568 -18.06 56.26 -20.31
C GLY A 568 -16.69 56.20 -19.68
N LYS A 569 -16.67 55.79 -18.41
CA LYS A 569 -15.46 55.62 -17.58
C LYS A 569 -15.44 54.22 -17.01
N PHE A 570 -14.37 53.49 -17.23
CA PHE A 570 -14.26 52.06 -16.91
C PHE A 570 -12.98 51.77 -16.13
N ASP A 571 -13.09 50.98 -15.07
CA ASP A 571 -11.94 50.54 -14.29
C ASP A 571 -11.36 49.28 -14.94
N LEU A 572 -10.15 49.35 -15.48
CA LEU A 572 -9.46 48.22 -16.08
C LEU A 572 -8.36 47.73 -15.15
N ASP A 573 -8.49 46.51 -14.64
CA ASP A 573 -7.37 45.82 -13.98
C ASP A 573 -6.47 45.24 -15.08
N VAL A 574 -5.25 45.75 -15.17
CA VAL A 574 -4.30 45.45 -16.25
C VAL A 574 -2.94 45.06 -15.66
N THR A 575 -2.18 44.27 -16.41
CA THR A 575 -0.75 44.07 -16.10
C THR A 575 0.01 45.37 -16.31
N THR A 576 1.16 45.50 -15.67
CA THR A 576 2.02 46.67 -15.87
C THR A 576 2.51 46.82 -17.32
N LEU A 577 2.63 45.72 -18.06
CA LEU A 577 2.98 45.77 -19.49
C LEU A 577 1.81 46.36 -20.31
N GLN A 578 0.59 45.90 -20.06
CA GLN A 578 -0.63 46.47 -20.66
C GLN A 578 -0.79 47.95 -20.29
N LEU A 579 -0.50 48.32 -19.03
CA LEU A 579 -0.52 49.70 -18.56
C LEU A 579 0.41 50.59 -19.37
N SER A 580 1.66 50.15 -19.55
CA SER A 580 2.68 50.89 -20.30
C SER A 580 2.26 51.11 -21.76
N VAL A 581 1.64 50.09 -22.37
CA VAL A 581 1.07 50.20 -23.73
C VAL A 581 -0.09 51.21 -23.76
N LEU A 582 -1.05 51.12 -22.84
CA LEU A 582 -2.21 52.02 -22.82
C LEU A 582 -1.82 53.48 -22.58
N TYR A 583 -0.79 53.73 -21.76
CA TYR A 583 -0.30 55.08 -21.48
C TYR A 583 0.24 55.80 -22.72
N CYS A 584 0.61 55.07 -23.79
CA CYS A 584 1.03 55.67 -25.06
C CYS A 584 -0.05 56.55 -25.72
N TRP A 585 -1.32 56.40 -25.31
CA TRP A 585 -2.46 57.20 -25.79
C TRP A 585 -2.92 58.29 -24.82
N ASN A 586 -2.30 58.47 -23.66
CA ASN A 586 -2.80 59.38 -22.61
C ASN A 586 -2.93 60.83 -23.12
N ASP A 587 -1.91 61.33 -23.84
CA ASP A 587 -1.89 62.68 -24.41
C ASP A 587 -2.46 62.75 -25.84
N ARG A 588 -2.84 61.60 -26.42
CA ARG A 588 -3.26 61.47 -27.82
C ARG A 588 -4.35 60.40 -28.01
N PRO A 589 -5.53 60.57 -27.39
CA PRO A 589 -6.57 59.52 -27.30
C PRO A 589 -7.22 59.12 -28.65
N HIS A 590 -7.01 59.89 -29.71
CA HIS A 590 -7.61 59.67 -31.03
C HIS A 590 -6.61 59.26 -32.12
N GLU A 591 -5.32 59.15 -31.79
CA GLU A 591 -4.28 58.78 -32.76
C GLU A 591 -4.19 57.26 -32.98
N GLN A 592 -3.81 56.89 -34.21
CA GLN A 592 -3.43 55.53 -34.56
C GLN A 592 -1.91 55.39 -34.46
N LEU A 593 -1.45 54.44 -33.66
CA LEU A 593 -0.03 54.21 -33.41
C LEU A 593 0.41 52.90 -34.07
N SER A 594 1.55 52.93 -34.76
CA SER A 594 2.14 51.72 -35.34
C SER A 594 2.76 50.82 -34.28
N PHE A 595 2.89 49.53 -34.58
CA PHE A 595 3.59 48.57 -33.74
C PHE A 595 5.02 49.02 -33.44
N GLU A 596 5.73 49.57 -34.43
CA GLU A 596 7.09 50.10 -34.24
C GLU A 596 7.12 51.28 -33.26
N CYS A 597 6.17 52.20 -33.35
CA CYS A 597 6.06 53.34 -32.44
C CYS A 597 5.82 52.87 -31.01
N LEU A 598 4.90 51.91 -30.82
CA LEU A 598 4.61 51.33 -29.51
C LEU A 598 5.81 50.57 -28.95
N ARG A 599 6.56 49.85 -29.78
CA ARG A 599 7.79 49.15 -29.39
C ARG A 599 8.85 50.11 -28.88
N THR A 600 9.03 51.22 -29.58
CA THR A 600 10.00 52.26 -29.18
C THR A 600 9.57 52.96 -27.89
N ALA A 601 8.28 53.31 -27.77
CA ALA A 601 7.75 54.00 -26.60
C ALA A 601 7.71 53.15 -25.33
N THR A 602 7.50 51.83 -25.45
CA THR A 602 7.39 50.94 -24.29
C THR A 602 8.69 50.20 -23.96
N GLN A 603 9.69 50.20 -24.87
CA GLN A 603 10.93 49.41 -24.77
C GLN A 603 10.71 47.89 -24.67
N LEU A 604 9.50 47.39 -24.93
CA LEU A 604 9.18 45.97 -24.88
C LEU A 604 9.81 45.22 -26.05
N SER A 605 10.24 43.99 -25.80
CA SER A 605 10.64 43.08 -26.88
C SER A 605 9.44 42.80 -27.79
N ALA A 606 9.69 42.57 -29.09
CA ALA A 606 8.61 42.35 -30.06
C ALA A 606 7.65 41.20 -29.66
N PRO A 607 8.11 40.03 -29.17
CA PRO A 607 7.20 38.97 -28.72
C PRO A 607 6.30 39.38 -27.54
N GLU A 608 6.85 40.14 -26.59
CA GLU A 608 6.10 40.61 -25.42
C GLU A 608 5.08 41.68 -25.82
N LEU A 609 5.47 42.61 -26.69
CA LEU A 609 4.56 43.63 -27.20
C LEU A 609 3.42 42.99 -28.01
N MET A 610 3.72 42.04 -28.90
CA MET A 610 2.71 41.31 -29.67
C MET A 610 1.67 40.66 -28.77
N ARG A 611 2.12 39.97 -27.71
CA ARG A 611 1.22 39.30 -26.77
C ARG A 611 0.41 40.30 -25.94
N THR A 612 1.06 41.38 -25.49
CA THR A 612 0.41 42.45 -24.73
C THR A 612 -0.68 43.11 -25.57
N LEU A 613 -0.38 43.48 -26.82
CA LEU A 613 -1.36 44.04 -27.74
C LEU A 613 -2.48 43.05 -28.05
N TYR A 614 -2.15 41.78 -28.31
CA TYR A 614 -3.16 40.74 -28.54
C TYR A 614 -4.16 40.65 -27.38
N SER A 615 -3.68 40.73 -26.14
CA SER A 615 -4.55 40.71 -24.96
C SER A 615 -5.47 41.93 -24.83
N LEU A 616 -5.18 43.03 -25.53
CA LEU A 616 -5.97 44.27 -25.52
C LEU A 616 -6.91 44.39 -26.74
N VAL A 617 -6.58 43.75 -27.87
CA VAL A 617 -7.41 43.73 -29.08
C VAL A 617 -8.29 42.47 -29.21
N ALA A 618 -7.98 41.40 -28.48
CA ALA A 618 -8.65 40.12 -28.61
C ALA A 618 -8.78 39.41 -27.24
N PHE A 619 -9.17 40.15 -26.20
CA PHE A 619 -9.43 39.56 -24.90
C PHE A 619 -10.63 38.59 -24.97
N PRO A 620 -10.47 37.32 -24.51
CA PRO A 620 -11.54 36.34 -24.58
C PRO A 620 -12.79 36.77 -23.79
N LYS A 621 -13.97 36.40 -24.29
CA LYS A 621 -15.27 36.67 -23.64
C LYS A 621 -15.65 38.15 -23.52
N MET A 622 -14.91 39.06 -24.16
CA MET A 622 -15.29 40.46 -24.30
C MET A 622 -15.82 40.76 -25.70
N ARG A 623 -16.99 41.40 -25.77
CA ARG A 623 -17.61 41.76 -27.05
C ARG A 623 -16.96 43.01 -27.65
N HIS A 624 -16.68 44.01 -26.81
CA HIS A 624 -15.97 45.22 -27.20
C HIS A 624 -14.56 45.18 -26.61
N GLN A 625 -13.57 45.35 -27.47
CA GLN A 625 -12.14 45.28 -27.14
C GLN A 625 -11.62 46.67 -26.78
N VAL A 626 -10.57 46.76 -25.96
CA VAL A 626 -10.03 48.05 -25.49
C VAL A 626 -9.31 48.77 -26.63
N LEU A 627 -8.56 48.00 -27.42
CA LEU A 627 -7.88 48.48 -28.61
C LEU A 627 -8.54 47.93 -29.87
N CYS A 628 -8.49 48.74 -30.93
CA CYS A 628 -8.77 48.33 -32.29
C CYS A 628 -7.46 48.22 -33.08
N THR A 629 -7.48 47.46 -34.17
CA THR A 629 -6.33 47.31 -35.07
C THR A 629 -6.79 47.27 -36.52
N ASN A 630 -5.91 47.67 -37.45
CA ASN A 630 -6.11 47.52 -38.89
C ASN A 630 -5.74 46.12 -39.40
N CYS A 631 -5.22 45.25 -38.53
CA CYS A 631 -4.90 43.87 -38.88
C CYS A 631 -6.19 43.09 -39.16
N SER A 632 -6.30 42.50 -40.35
CA SER A 632 -7.47 41.73 -40.78
C SER A 632 -7.61 40.39 -40.07
N THR A 633 -6.49 39.76 -39.71
CA THR A 633 -6.46 38.49 -38.97
C THR A 633 -5.96 38.73 -37.54
N LEU A 634 -6.83 38.51 -36.56
CA LEU A 634 -6.49 38.66 -35.14
C LEU A 634 -5.67 37.46 -34.65
N ASN A 635 -4.38 37.44 -35.01
CA ASN A 635 -3.37 36.54 -34.45
C ASN A 635 -2.16 37.37 -34.00
N SER A 636 -1.61 37.08 -32.82
CA SER A 636 -0.45 37.80 -32.29
C SER A 636 0.77 37.74 -33.21
N ARG A 637 0.87 36.73 -34.08
CA ARG A 637 1.99 36.55 -35.03
C ARG A 637 1.86 37.37 -36.31
N ASP A 638 0.67 37.90 -36.59
CA ASP A 638 0.39 38.62 -37.83
C ASP A 638 0.67 40.13 -37.70
N PHE A 639 0.94 40.60 -36.47
CA PHE A 639 1.34 41.98 -36.22
C PHE A 639 2.73 42.23 -36.80
N ASN A 640 2.83 43.26 -37.64
CA ASN A 640 4.06 43.75 -38.24
C ASN A 640 4.29 45.21 -37.84
N ASP A 641 5.47 45.76 -38.16
CA ASP A 641 5.86 47.12 -37.78
C ASP A 641 4.87 48.21 -38.26
N SER A 642 4.19 47.98 -39.38
CA SER A 642 3.18 48.87 -39.97
C SER A 642 1.76 48.68 -39.43
N THR A 643 1.54 47.68 -38.57
CA THR A 643 0.21 47.42 -37.99
C THR A 643 -0.16 48.55 -37.05
N LEU A 644 -1.32 49.15 -37.30
CA LEU A 644 -1.83 50.30 -36.55
C LEU A 644 -2.78 49.84 -35.45
N PHE A 645 -2.69 50.49 -34.29
CA PHE A 645 -3.53 50.28 -33.14
C PHE A 645 -4.12 51.62 -32.67
N TRP A 646 -5.33 51.61 -32.13
CA TRP A 646 -5.94 52.80 -31.53
C TRP A 646 -6.94 52.44 -30.44
N ILE A 647 -7.23 53.42 -29.58
CA ILE A 647 -8.21 53.29 -28.51
C ILE A 647 -9.62 53.11 -29.08
N ASN A 648 -10.33 52.09 -28.62
CA ASN A 648 -11.72 51.88 -28.99
C ASN A 648 -12.62 52.90 -28.28
N GLN A 649 -12.95 53.97 -28.99
CA GLN A 649 -13.81 55.04 -28.48
C GLN A 649 -15.26 54.59 -28.23
N GLN A 650 -15.68 53.44 -28.77
CA GLN A 650 -16.99 52.82 -28.58
C GLN A 650 -16.97 51.66 -27.57
N PHE A 651 -15.87 51.48 -26.85
CA PHE A 651 -15.77 50.44 -25.83
C PHE A 651 -16.81 50.64 -24.71
N THR A 652 -17.54 49.57 -24.39
CA THR A 652 -18.51 49.52 -23.30
C THR A 652 -18.47 48.17 -22.61
N VAL A 653 -18.75 48.15 -21.30
CA VAL A 653 -18.97 46.88 -20.59
C VAL A 653 -20.39 46.42 -20.87
N ILE A 654 -20.54 45.17 -21.31
CA ILE A 654 -21.86 44.59 -21.53
C ILE A 654 -22.22 43.74 -20.31
N LYS A 655 -23.30 44.12 -19.62
CA LYS A 655 -23.88 43.36 -18.52
C LYS A 655 -25.32 43.02 -18.85
N ASN A 656 -25.68 41.74 -18.82
CA ASN A 656 -27.02 41.24 -19.17
C ASN A 656 -27.52 41.75 -20.54
N GLY A 657 -26.63 41.79 -21.54
CA GLY A 657 -26.95 42.25 -22.90
C GLY A 657 -27.10 43.77 -23.06
N ARG A 658 -26.90 44.56 -22.01
CA ARG A 658 -26.97 46.03 -22.05
C ARG A 658 -25.60 46.67 -21.88
N GLU A 659 -25.32 47.67 -22.71
CA GLU A 659 -24.12 48.50 -22.60
C GLU A 659 -24.18 49.36 -21.34
N GLN A 660 -23.07 49.39 -20.61
CA GLN A 660 -22.90 50.20 -19.41
C GLN A 660 -21.92 51.34 -19.71
N ASN A 661 -22.18 52.52 -19.14
CA ASN A 661 -21.28 53.67 -19.19
C ASN A 661 -20.24 53.66 -18.05
N ARG A 662 -20.33 52.70 -17.13
CA ARG A 662 -19.37 52.44 -16.07
C ARG A 662 -19.26 50.95 -15.79
N GLY A 663 -18.12 50.51 -15.29
CA GLY A 663 -17.91 49.12 -14.90
C GLY A 663 -16.43 48.81 -14.68
N ARG A 664 -16.16 47.69 -14.03
CA ARG A 664 -14.81 47.17 -13.80
C ARG A 664 -14.58 45.89 -14.59
N ILE A 665 -13.44 45.79 -15.26
CA ILE A 665 -13.03 44.63 -16.05
C ILE A 665 -11.62 44.23 -15.66
N ASN A 666 -11.39 42.92 -15.51
CA ASN A 666 -10.06 42.39 -15.27
C ASN A 666 -9.48 41.79 -16.56
N LEU A 667 -8.42 42.43 -17.08
CA LEU A 667 -7.67 42.08 -18.29
C LEU A 667 -6.34 41.38 -17.99
N ILE A 668 -6.02 41.13 -16.71
CA ILE A 668 -4.77 40.44 -16.31
C ILE A 668 -4.78 38.98 -16.80
N GLY A 669 -5.93 38.32 -16.74
CA GLY A 669 -6.07 36.91 -17.10
C GLY A 669 -5.15 36.01 -16.26
N ARG A 670 -4.39 35.13 -16.92
CA ARG A 670 -3.35 34.32 -16.26
C ARG A 670 -2.05 35.11 -16.24
N LEU A 671 -1.69 35.66 -15.08
CA LEU A 671 -0.45 36.44 -14.91
C LEU A 671 0.77 35.69 -15.44
N GLN A 672 1.52 36.39 -16.28
CA GLN A 672 2.73 35.87 -16.90
C GLN A 672 3.89 36.00 -15.92
N LEU A 673 4.41 34.85 -15.48
CA LEU A 673 5.53 34.82 -14.54
C LEU A 673 6.90 34.72 -15.21
N SER A 674 6.93 34.49 -16.53
CA SER A 674 8.15 34.36 -17.31
C SER A 674 8.01 35.06 -18.66
N MET A 675 9.16 35.57 -19.11
CA MET A 675 9.47 36.07 -20.45
C MET A 675 8.96 35.24 -21.61
N LYS A 676 9.18 33.95 -21.45
CA LYS A 676 9.24 33.06 -22.59
C LYS A 676 8.17 32.02 -22.39
N THR A 677 7.14 32.08 -23.21
CA THR A 677 6.00 31.14 -23.19
C THR A 677 6.37 29.74 -23.68
N ASN A 678 7.65 29.42 -23.81
CA ASN A 678 8.02 28.14 -24.36
C ASN A 678 8.00 27.10 -23.24
N VAL A 679 6.98 26.23 -23.26
CA VAL A 679 6.90 24.99 -22.46
C VAL A 679 8.26 24.26 -22.45
N GLN A 680 8.99 24.36 -23.57
CA GLN A 680 10.37 23.91 -23.74
C GLN A 680 11.36 24.41 -22.68
N GLU A 681 11.36 25.70 -22.33
CA GLU A 681 12.31 26.22 -21.34
C GLU A 681 11.94 25.76 -19.92
N GLU A 682 10.64 25.58 -19.64
CA GLU A 682 10.22 25.00 -18.37
C GLU A 682 10.71 23.54 -18.25
N HIS A 683 10.68 22.81 -19.35
CA HIS A 683 11.23 21.46 -19.47
C HIS A 683 12.76 21.46 -19.32
N ASP A 684 13.45 22.39 -19.98
CA ASP A 684 14.91 22.54 -19.88
C ASP A 684 15.33 22.85 -18.43
N ASP A 685 14.59 23.70 -17.71
CA ASP A 685 14.84 24.03 -16.30
C ASP A 685 14.70 22.80 -15.39
N ILE A 686 13.67 21.97 -15.63
CA ILE A 686 13.48 20.72 -14.88
C ILE A 686 14.65 19.78 -15.14
N ILE A 687 15.05 19.58 -16.39
CA ILE A 687 16.19 18.73 -16.75
C ILE A 687 17.49 19.25 -16.12
N ALA A 688 17.75 20.56 -16.20
CA ALA A 688 18.92 21.17 -15.59
C ALA A 688 18.95 20.95 -14.07
N LEU A 689 17.81 21.10 -13.39
CA LEU A 689 17.73 20.82 -11.96
C LEU A 689 17.95 19.33 -11.65
N ARG A 690 17.40 18.41 -12.45
CA ARG A 690 17.64 16.97 -12.30
C ARG A 690 19.12 16.62 -12.42
N ILE A 691 19.80 17.20 -13.39
CA ILE A 691 21.26 17.04 -13.58
C ILE A 691 22.00 17.46 -12.32
N LEU A 692 21.75 18.67 -11.81
CA LEU A 692 22.39 19.17 -10.59
C LEU A 692 22.11 18.29 -9.37
N ARG A 693 20.87 17.78 -9.23
CA ARG A 693 20.49 16.88 -8.13
C ARG A 693 21.15 15.51 -8.23
N VAL A 694 21.31 14.96 -9.44
CA VAL A 694 22.05 13.72 -9.65
C VAL A 694 23.52 13.91 -9.28
N GLN A 695 24.15 15.00 -9.73
CA GLN A 695 25.53 15.33 -9.39
C GLN A 695 25.70 15.47 -7.86
N GLU A 696 24.86 16.27 -7.21
CA GLU A 696 24.86 16.48 -5.75
C GLU A 696 24.72 15.15 -5.01
N ALA A 697 23.76 14.31 -5.41
CA ALA A 697 23.49 13.04 -4.76
C ALA A 697 24.63 12.03 -4.94
N ILE A 698 25.24 11.93 -6.13
CA ILE A 698 26.42 11.07 -6.35
C ILE A 698 27.57 11.52 -5.46
N VAL A 699 27.88 12.82 -5.43
CA VAL A 699 28.95 13.37 -4.58
C VAL A 699 28.68 13.07 -3.11
N LYS A 700 27.43 13.19 -2.64
CA LYS A 700 27.05 12.88 -1.26
C LYS A 700 27.26 11.41 -0.90
N VAL A 701 26.84 10.48 -1.77
CA VAL A 701 27.04 9.03 -1.56
C VAL A 701 28.54 8.70 -1.55
N MET A 702 29.28 9.21 -2.53
CA MET A 702 30.70 8.93 -2.69
C MET A 702 31.53 9.50 -1.54
N LYS A 703 31.19 10.69 -1.04
CA LYS A 703 31.86 11.29 0.11
C LYS A 703 31.73 10.43 1.37
N VAL A 704 30.60 9.73 1.56
CA VAL A 704 30.35 8.83 2.70
C VAL A 704 31.03 7.47 2.50
N ARG A 705 30.84 6.84 1.33
CA ARG A 705 31.33 5.48 1.08
C ARG A 705 32.83 5.41 0.80
N LYS A 706 33.42 6.47 0.23
CA LYS A 706 34.81 6.56 -0.29
C LYS A 706 35.16 5.59 -1.42
N ARG A 707 34.69 4.35 -1.37
CA ARG A 707 34.77 3.32 -2.40
C ARG A 707 33.39 2.70 -2.56
N CYS A 708 32.83 2.69 -3.77
CA CYS A 708 31.47 2.19 -4.02
C CYS A 708 31.37 1.47 -5.37
N GLN A 709 30.68 0.33 -5.40
CA GLN A 709 30.37 -0.36 -6.65
C GLN A 709 29.24 0.36 -7.41
N SER A 710 29.27 0.30 -8.74
CA SER A 710 28.29 0.95 -9.62
C SER A 710 26.84 0.56 -9.32
N ALA A 711 26.57 -0.73 -9.07
CA ALA A 711 25.24 -1.21 -8.71
C ALA A 711 24.76 -0.66 -7.35
N GLN A 712 25.66 -0.58 -6.37
CA GLN A 712 25.37 0.00 -5.06
C GLN A 712 25.13 1.50 -5.17
N LEU A 713 25.97 2.23 -5.91
CA LEU A 713 25.81 3.66 -6.16
C LEU A 713 24.46 3.97 -6.81
N GLN A 714 24.07 3.20 -7.83
CA GLN A 714 22.76 3.36 -8.49
C GLN A 714 21.60 3.12 -7.50
N THR A 715 21.70 2.09 -6.66
CA THR A 715 20.66 1.77 -5.68
C THR A 715 20.52 2.89 -4.63
N GLU A 716 21.62 3.35 -4.05
CA GLU A 716 21.61 4.45 -3.07
C GLU A 716 21.15 5.78 -3.69
N LEU A 717 21.56 6.05 -4.94
CA LEU A 717 21.14 7.23 -5.70
C LEU A 717 19.62 7.25 -5.94
N ILE A 718 19.04 6.13 -6.36
CA ILE A 718 17.59 6.02 -6.55
C ILE A 718 16.86 6.22 -5.22
N GLN A 719 17.35 5.66 -4.12
CA GLN A 719 16.73 5.83 -2.80
C GLN A 719 16.76 7.29 -2.30
N LEU A 720 17.83 8.03 -2.61
CA LEU A 720 17.93 9.46 -2.27
C LEU A 720 17.00 10.33 -3.13
N LEU A 721 16.85 10.01 -4.42
CA LEU A 721 16.13 10.86 -5.38
C LEU A 721 14.65 10.48 -5.56
N LYS A 722 14.20 9.30 -5.13
CA LYS A 722 12.81 8.80 -5.34
C LYS A 722 11.69 9.73 -4.88
N HIS A 723 11.96 10.63 -3.93
CA HIS A 723 10.99 11.61 -3.44
C HIS A 723 10.86 12.83 -4.37
N MET A 724 11.79 13.00 -5.32
CA MET A 724 11.79 14.05 -6.32
C MET A 724 11.46 13.51 -7.72
N PHE A 725 12.26 12.55 -8.20
CA PHE A 725 12.11 11.95 -9.53
C PHE A 725 12.91 10.64 -9.60
N LEU A 726 12.61 9.82 -10.61
CA LEU A 726 13.40 8.62 -10.90
C LEU A 726 14.48 8.94 -11.95
N PRO A 727 15.77 9.00 -11.59
CA PRO A 727 16.83 9.34 -12.54
C PRO A 727 16.98 8.26 -13.63
N PRO A 728 16.93 8.63 -14.94
CA PRO A 728 17.17 7.68 -16.01
C PRO A 728 18.60 7.12 -15.97
N LYS A 729 18.77 5.82 -16.28
CA LYS A 729 20.10 5.17 -16.30
C LYS A 729 21.12 5.91 -17.19
N LYS A 730 20.66 6.49 -18.31
CA LYS A 730 21.49 7.30 -19.21
C LYS A 730 22.03 8.55 -18.51
N MET A 731 21.15 9.30 -17.85
CA MET A 731 21.53 10.50 -17.08
C MET A 731 22.54 10.16 -15.97
N ILE A 732 22.33 9.06 -15.24
CA ILE A 732 23.27 8.63 -14.19
C ILE A 732 24.67 8.40 -14.77
N LYS A 733 24.78 7.70 -15.90
CA LYS A 733 26.06 7.44 -16.57
C LYS A 733 26.73 8.74 -17.01
N GLU A 734 25.99 9.62 -17.69
CA GLU A 734 26.51 10.91 -18.14
C GLU A 734 27.03 11.77 -16.98
N GLN A 735 26.33 11.78 -15.85
CA GLN A 735 26.77 12.53 -14.67
C GLN A 735 27.96 11.88 -13.94
N ILE A 736 28.10 10.56 -13.98
CA ILE A 736 29.29 9.87 -13.48
C ILE A 736 30.51 10.27 -14.32
N GLU A 737 30.42 10.23 -15.64
CA GLU A 737 31.53 10.66 -16.51
C GLU A 737 31.91 12.12 -16.25
N TRP A 738 30.91 13.00 -16.17
CA TRP A 738 31.13 14.41 -15.85
C TRP A 738 31.84 14.59 -14.50
N LEU A 739 31.45 13.83 -13.46
CA LEU A 739 32.10 13.90 -12.14
C LEU A 739 33.53 13.33 -12.15
N ILE A 740 33.83 12.37 -13.03
CA ILE A 740 35.19 11.86 -13.24
C ILE A 740 36.05 12.94 -13.91
N GLU A 741 35.57 13.52 -15.00
CA GLU A 741 36.26 14.57 -15.76
C GLU A 741 36.56 15.80 -14.90
N ASN A 742 35.67 16.13 -13.96
CA ASN A 742 35.83 17.27 -13.05
C ASN A 742 36.55 16.90 -11.73
N GLY A 743 37.08 15.68 -11.60
CA GLY A 743 37.93 15.30 -10.47
C GLY A 743 37.21 15.11 -9.13
N PHE A 744 35.90 14.85 -9.12
CA PHE A 744 35.16 14.54 -7.89
C PHE A 744 35.21 13.05 -7.51
N ILE A 745 35.30 12.18 -8.51
CA ILE A 745 35.37 10.73 -8.36
C ILE A 745 36.37 10.17 -9.39
N ALA A 746 36.91 8.99 -9.14
CA ALA A 746 37.78 8.26 -10.06
C ALA A 746 37.31 6.81 -10.18
N ARG A 747 37.64 6.15 -11.30
CA ARG A 747 37.49 4.69 -11.39
C ARG A 747 38.65 4.00 -10.68
N ASP A 748 38.38 2.90 -10.02
CA ASP A 748 39.44 2.06 -9.46
C ASP A 748 40.30 1.49 -10.60
N SER A 749 41.61 1.41 -10.37
CA SER A 749 42.57 0.93 -11.38
C SER A 749 42.39 -0.55 -11.71
N ASN A 750 41.82 -1.33 -10.79
CA ASN A 750 41.68 -2.78 -10.92
C ASN A 750 40.25 -3.20 -11.33
N ASP A 751 39.24 -2.36 -11.07
CA ASP A 751 37.84 -2.64 -11.41
C ASP A 751 37.08 -1.38 -11.86
N LEU A 752 36.74 -1.32 -13.15
CA LEU A 752 35.96 -0.22 -13.75
C LEU A 752 34.55 -0.07 -13.15
N ASN A 753 34.01 -1.11 -12.50
CA ASN A 753 32.72 -1.04 -11.81
C ASN A 753 32.82 -0.45 -10.41
N VAL A 754 34.01 -0.12 -9.94
CA VAL A 754 34.25 0.51 -8.63
C VAL A 754 34.65 1.97 -8.84
N PHE A 755 33.96 2.84 -8.13
CA PHE A 755 34.27 4.26 -8.05
C PHE A 755 34.94 4.58 -6.72
N LEU A 756 35.88 5.52 -6.76
CA LEU A 756 36.62 6.07 -5.64
C LEU A 756 36.29 7.56 -5.52
N TYR A 757 36.10 8.05 -4.29
CA TYR A 757 35.92 9.48 -4.05
C TYR A 757 37.27 10.18 -4.05
N VAL A 758 37.39 11.27 -4.82
CA VAL A 758 38.59 12.09 -4.88
C VAL A 758 38.38 13.28 -3.94
N THR A 759 39.29 13.43 -2.98
CA THR A 759 39.29 14.52 -1.97
C THR A 759 40.10 15.71 -2.40
#